data_AF-A0A3M8V225-F1
#
_entry.id   AF-A0A3M8V225-F1
#
_cell.length_a   1.000
_cell.length_b   1.000
_cell.length_c   1.000
_cell.angle_alpha   90.00
_cell.angle_beta   90.00
_cell.angle_gamma   90.00
#
_symmetry.space_group_name_H-M   'P 1'
#
loop_
_entity.id
_entity.type
_entity.pdbx_description
1 polymer ?
#
loop_
_entity_poly.entity_id
_entity_poly.type
_entity_poly.pdbx_seq_one_letter_code
_entity_poly.pdbx_strand_id
1 'polypeptide(L)'
;MPVGGPAGASGIAQAVVPGWPVLLGVRHHGPGSARAVRAALDECEPGVVLIEGPPEADALVHLAADEDMRPPVALLAHVANDPGRAGFWPLAGFSPEWAAIQWALARDVPVRFIDLPAANSLAMTPKGDADAPEPGEPGEAERVRVDPLAVLAEAAGYEDPERWWEDVVEHRSVGGTAAFAAVGEAMGELRAAYGHGGHEDDAVREAHMRLRMHAARREFGERVAVVCGAWHVPALAARSTVTADRKLLKGLPKVKAEISWVPWTHRRLARHSGYGAGIASPGWYSHLFHAPDRPLERWLTKVAGLLRDEDFAVSSAHVIEAVRLAETLAALRGRPLAGLAETTDAVRAVMCEGSDVPIALVRDRLVVGDVLGEVPSSAPAVPLQQDLRSAQRSLRLAPEAAERELELDLRKDMDAARSRLLHRLRLLGVGWGTPAASRGSTGTFRETWRLRWEPELAVRVAEAGVWGTTVVSAATAKAESEALGATALAEVTELAERCLLAALPDALPVVMRALADRAALTADVGHLAQALPALVRSVRYGDVRGTDTAALGEVAAGLAERILVGLPPACVGLDADGAADMLRHLEAVHRAIGLLPEPKPSAPPAPPAPSVPPGPSAPSADDSLRARWAAVLRAIAGRDGTPATPGLLRGR
;
A
#
# COMPACT_ATOMS: atom_id res chain seq x y z
N MET A 1 -64.68 -15.35 -52.92
CA MET A 1 -63.23 -15.53 -52.66
C MET A 1 -62.67 -14.17 -52.28
N PRO A 2 -62.55 -13.86 -50.98
CA PRO A 2 -62.06 -12.57 -50.51
C PRO A 2 -60.53 -12.58 -50.47
N VAL A 3 -59.91 -11.45 -50.84
CA VAL A 3 -58.46 -11.23 -50.68
C VAL A 3 -58.28 -10.48 -49.37
N GLY A 4 -57.79 -11.19 -48.35
CA GLY A 4 -57.50 -10.63 -47.02
C GLY A 4 -56.24 -9.78 -47.05
N GLY A 5 -56.34 -8.54 -46.57
CA GLY A 5 -55.19 -7.69 -46.27
C GLY A 5 -54.51 -8.12 -44.96
N PRO A 6 -53.18 -7.99 -44.84
CA PRO A 6 -52.50 -8.31 -43.60
C PRO A 6 -52.75 -7.21 -42.56
N ALA A 7 -53.36 -7.59 -41.45
CA ALA A 7 -53.46 -6.78 -40.25
C ALA A 7 -52.04 -6.54 -39.69
N GLY A 8 -51.65 -5.26 -39.62
CA GLY A 8 -50.45 -4.84 -38.90
C GLY A 8 -50.64 -5.03 -37.41
N ALA A 9 -50.09 -6.11 -36.86
CA ALA A 9 -49.92 -6.27 -35.42
C ALA A 9 -48.65 -5.52 -35.00
N SER A 10 -48.77 -4.21 -34.75
CA SER A 10 -47.81 -3.47 -33.94
C SER A 10 -48.01 -3.89 -32.48
N GLY A 11 -47.44 -5.04 -32.13
CA GLY A 11 -47.27 -5.47 -30.75
C GLY A 11 -46.27 -4.54 -30.07
N ILE A 12 -46.79 -3.56 -29.36
CA ILE A 12 -46.02 -2.84 -28.34
C ILE A 12 -45.59 -3.92 -27.35
N ALA A 13 -44.29 -4.25 -27.31
CA ALA A 13 -43.75 -5.08 -26.27
C ALA A 13 -44.15 -4.45 -24.93
N GLN A 14 -45.12 -5.03 -24.24
CA GLN A 14 -45.42 -4.63 -22.87
C GLN A 14 -44.15 -4.86 -22.08
N ALA A 15 -43.50 -3.77 -21.65
CA ALA A 15 -42.40 -3.84 -20.71
C ALA A 15 -42.92 -4.64 -19.50
N VAL A 16 -42.36 -5.83 -19.30
CA VAL A 16 -42.64 -6.63 -18.12
C VAL A 16 -42.16 -5.80 -16.94
N VAL A 17 -43.08 -5.26 -16.15
CA VAL A 17 -42.71 -4.51 -14.94
C VAL A 17 -41.97 -5.49 -14.04
N PRO A 18 -40.69 -5.25 -13.72
CA PRO A 18 -39.93 -6.18 -12.90
C PRO A 18 -40.58 -6.28 -11.51
N GLY A 19 -40.63 -7.49 -10.95
CA GLY A 19 -41.09 -7.71 -9.59
C GLY A 19 -40.18 -6.97 -8.60
N TRP A 20 -40.77 -6.30 -7.61
CA TRP A 20 -40.01 -5.62 -6.56
C TRP A 20 -39.75 -6.55 -5.37
N PRO A 21 -38.57 -6.48 -4.72
CA PRO A 21 -37.41 -5.66 -5.06
C PRO A 21 -36.68 -6.17 -6.32
N VAL A 22 -36.02 -5.26 -7.05
CA VAL A 22 -35.13 -5.63 -8.17
C VAL A 22 -33.77 -6.00 -7.60
N LEU A 23 -33.35 -7.26 -7.78
CA LEU A 23 -32.07 -7.77 -7.29
C LEU A 23 -31.08 -7.86 -8.47
N LEU A 24 -30.03 -7.05 -8.42
CA LEU A 24 -28.97 -6.94 -9.42
C LEU A 24 -27.72 -7.64 -8.87
N GLY A 25 -27.67 -8.97 -9.06
CA GLY A 25 -26.54 -9.81 -8.67
C GLY A 25 -25.34 -9.58 -9.57
N VAL A 26 -24.25 -9.06 -9.00
CA VAL A 26 -23.06 -8.65 -9.74
C VAL A 26 -21.81 -9.41 -9.31
N ARG A 27 -20.79 -9.29 -10.15
CA ARG A 27 -19.39 -9.39 -9.73
C ARG A 27 -18.86 -7.96 -9.51
N HIS A 28 -18.17 -7.71 -8.40
CA HIS A 28 -17.82 -6.36 -7.92
C HIS A 28 -16.96 -5.50 -8.88
N HIS A 29 -16.35 -6.10 -9.90
CA HIS A 29 -15.41 -5.46 -10.81
C HIS A 29 -15.60 -6.01 -12.23
N GLY A 30 -16.53 -5.44 -12.99
CA GLY A 30 -16.88 -5.91 -14.33
C GLY A 30 -17.45 -4.79 -15.22
N PRO A 31 -16.81 -4.43 -16.34
CA PRO A 31 -17.23 -3.29 -17.16
C PRO A 31 -18.59 -3.49 -17.84
N GLY A 32 -18.87 -4.69 -18.33
CA GLY A 32 -20.17 -5.10 -18.85
C GLY A 32 -21.22 -5.16 -17.75
N SER A 33 -20.89 -5.72 -16.59
CA SER A 33 -21.77 -5.72 -15.41
C SER A 33 -22.13 -4.29 -14.97
N ALA A 34 -21.18 -3.36 -14.98
CA ALA A 34 -21.41 -1.96 -14.61
C ALA A 34 -22.33 -1.24 -15.61
N ARG A 35 -22.20 -1.53 -16.91
CA ARG A 35 -23.13 -1.05 -17.94
C ARG A 35 -24.52 -1.66 -17.77
N ALA A 36 -24.59 -2.96 -17.50
CA ALA A 36 -25.85 -3.67 -17.30
C ALA A 36 -26.62 -3.15 -16.08
N VAL A 37 -25.93 -2.85 -14.96
CA VAL A 37 -26.56 -2.23 -13.79
C VAL A 37 -27.13 -0.86 -14.13
N ARG A 38 -26.39 0.01 -14.84
CA ARG A 38 -26.92 1.31 -15.28
C ARG A 38 -28.16 1.14 -16.16
N ALA A 39 -28.13 0.23 -17.13
CA ALA A 39 -29.27 -0.05 -17.99
C ALA A 39 -30.47 -0.58 -17.20
N ALA A 40 -30.26 -1.47 -16.23
CA ALA A 40 -31.34 -1.98 -15.38
C ALA A 40 -31.94 -0.89 -14.48
N LEU A 41 -31.12 0.03 -13.97
CA LEU A 41 -31.60 1.16 -13.17
C LEU A 41 -32.39 2.18 -14.02
N ASP A 42 -31.93 2.44 -15.25
CA ASP A 42 -32.69 3.25 -16.23
C ASP A 42 -34.02 2.59 -16.62
N GLU A 43 -34.07 1.24 -16.66
CA GLU A 43 -35.30 0.48 -16.96
C GLU A 43 -36.31 0.50 -15.80
N CYS A 44 -35.86 0.30 -14.56
CA CYS A 44 -36.77 0.11 -13.42
C CYS A 44 -37.06 1.39 -12.60
N GLU A 45 -36.25 2.45 -12.76
CA GLU A 45 -36.40 3.74 -12.07
C GLU A 45 -36.74 3.60 -10.56
N PRO A 46 -35.84 3.01 -9.76
CA PRO A 46 -36.10 2.73 -8.36
C PRO A 46 -36.22 4.03 -7.53
N GLY A 47 -37.02 3.98 -6.47
CA GLY A 47 -37.11 5.04 -5.47
C GLY A 47 -35.92 5.06 -4.48
N VAL A 48 -35.15 3.98 -4.42
CA VAL A 48 -33.91 3.87 -3.62
C VAL A 48 -33.02 2.78 -4.20
N VAL A 49 -31.71 3.00 -4.17
CA VAL A 49 -30.69 2.01 -4.55
C VAL A 49 -29.95 1.55 -3.29
N LEU A 50 -29.94 0.23 -3.08
CA LEU A 50 -29.24 -0.42 -1.97
C LEU A 50 -27.97 -1.06 -2.49
N ILE A 51 -26.85 -0.83 -1.81
CA ILE A 51 -25.51 -1.26 -2.23
C ILE A 51 -24.92 -2.18 -1.18
N GLU A 52 -24.31 -3.29 -1.59
CA GLU A 52 -23.49 -4.09 -0.70
C GLU A 52 -22.27 -3.29 -0.21
N GLY A 53 -22.18 -3.14 1.11
CA GLY A 53 -21.13 -2.40 1.79
C GLY A 53 -21.59 -2.00 3.19
N PRO A 54 -20.67 -1.49 4.04
CA PRO A 54 -20.98 -1.19 5.43
C PRO A 54 -21.89 0.05 5.56
N PRO A 55 -23.00 -0.01 6.32
CA PRO A 55 -23.92 1.11 6.54
C PRO A 55 -23.27 2.37 7.12
N GLU A 56 -22.12 2.25 7.81
CA GLU A 56 -21.36 3.41 8.26
C GLU A 56 -20.94 4.34 7.10
N ALA A 57 -20.82 3.80 5.88
CA ALA A 57 -20.47 4.57 4.68
C ALA A 57 -21.61 5.43 4.13
N ASP A 58 -22.85 5.29 4.62
CA ASP A 58 -24.00 6.10 4.20
C ASP A 58 -23.71 7.61 4.35
N ALA A 59 -22.97 7.99 5.39
CA ALA A 59 -22.59 9.38 5.64
C ALA A 59 -21.58 9.93 4.61
N LEU A 60 -20.86 9.06 3.91
CA LEU A 60 -19.77 9.41 2.99
C LEU A 60 -20.14 9.24 1.52
N VAL A 61 -21.27 8.59 1.21
CA VAL A 61 -21.64 8.22 -0.16
C VAL A 61 -21.75 9.44 -1.08
N HIS A 62 -22.18 10.59 -0.55
CA HIS A 62 -22.31 11.84 -1.31
C HIS A 62 -20.97 12.31 -1.92
N LEU A 63 -19.84 11.99 -1.29
CA LEU A 63 -18.51 12.35 -1.81
C LEU A 63 -18.17 11.61 -3.11
N ALA A 64 -18.88 10.53 -3.44
CA ALA A 64 -18.69 9.87 -4.72
C ALA A 64 -19.03 10.79 -5.90
N ALA A 65 -19.91 11.78 -5.73
CA ALA A 65 -20.27 12.74 -6.76
C ALA A 65 -19.31 13.94 -6.87
N ASP A 66 -18.30 14.04 -6.00
CA ASP A 66 -17.30 15.11 -6.04
C ASP A 66 -16.39 14.97 -7.28
N GLU A 67 -16.08 16.09 -7.96
CA GLU A 67 -15.27 16.09 -9.19
C GLU A 67 -13.82 15.63 -8.96
N ASP A 68 -13.30 15.81 -7.74
CA ASP A 68 -11.96 15.35 -7.35
C ASP A 68 -11.94 13.87 -6.93
N MET A 69 -13.10 13.20 -6.88
CA MET A 69 -13.19 11.78 -6.57
C MET A 69 -12.94 10.93 -7.82
N ARG A 70 -11.74 10.32 -7.91
CA ARG A 70 -11.33 9.51 -9.05
C ARG A 70 -11.04 8.07 -8.63
N PRO A 71 -11.86 7.07 -9.01
CA PRO A 71 -11.55 5.68 -8.71
C PRO A 71 -10.27 5.21 -9.45
N PRO A 72 -9.56 4.20 -8.92
CA PRO A 72 -9.98 3.29 -7.85
C PRO A 72 -9.84 3.88 -6.44
N VAL A 73 -10.89 3.76 -5.63
CA VAL A 73 -10.94 4.21 -4.24
C VAL A 73 -11.46 3.08 -3.36
N ALA A 74 -11.24 3.14 -2.05
CA ALA A 74 -11.80 2.18 -1.12
C ALA A 74 -12.45 2.89 0.06
N LEU A 75 -13.54 2.31 0.57
CA LEU A 75 -13.96 2.58 1.93
C LEU A 75 -12.96 1.89 2.86
N LEU A 76 -12.31 2.65 3.72
CA LEU A 76 -11.46 2.15 4.81
C LEU A 76 -12.27 2.27 6.10
N ALA A 77 -12.57 1.14 6.74
CA ALA A 77 -13.06 1.12 8.11
C ALA A 77 -11.97 0.62 9.05
N HIS A 78 -11.76 1.26 10.18
CA HIS A 78 -10.80 0.81 11.21
C HIS A 78 -11.37 0.97 12.61
N VAL A 79 -10.83 0.21 13.57
CA VAL A 79 -11.20 0.35 14.98
C VAL A 79 -10.60 1.64 15.55
N ALA A 80 -11.42 2.49 16.15
CA ALA A 80 -11.02 3.83 16.62
C ALA A 80 -9.80 3.82 17.56
N ASN A 81 -9.68 2.78 18.40
CA ASN A 81 -8.61 2.64 19.39
C ASN A 81 -7.53 1.60 18.99
N ASP A 82 -7.65 0.97 17.82
CA ASP A 82 -6.67 0.02 17.27
C ASP A 82 -6.70 0.08 15.74
N PRO A 83 -6.20 1.17 15.11
CA PRO A 83 -6.36 1.40 13.67
C PRO A 83 -5.78 0.30 12.77
N GLY A 84 -4.85 -0.51 13.28
CA GLY A 84 -4.32 -1.69 12.59
C GLY A 84 -5.35 -2.81 12.39
N ARG A 85 -6.49 -2.77 13.10
CA ARG A 85 -7.67 -3.57 12.78
C ARG A 85 -8.54 -2.80 11.80
N ALA A 86 -8.30 -3.03 10.52
CA ALA A 86 -8.95 -2.34 9.42
C ALA A 86 -9.52 -3.31 8.38
N GLY A 87 -10.49 -2.83 7.61
CA GLY A 87 -11.09 -3.51 6.47
C GLY A 87 -11.26 -2.53 5.31
N PHE A 88 -11.18 -3.07 4.09
CA PHE A 88 -11.26 -2.29 2.86
C PHE A 88 -12.37 -2.82 1.94
N TRP A 89 -13.16 -1.91 1.38
CA TRP A 89 -14.14 -2.21 0.32
C TRP A 89 -13.74 -1.42 -0.92
N PRO A 90 -12.91 -1.99 -1.81
CA PRO A 90 -12.41 -1.29 -2.98
C PRO A 90 -13.48 -1.17 -4.08
N LEU A 91 -13.47 -0.04 -4.77
CA LEU A 91 -14.37 0.28 -5.87
C LEU A 91 -13.56 0.90 -7.01
N ALA A 92 -13.82 0.44 -8.22
CA ALA A 92 -13.23 0.95 -9.45
C ALA A 92 -14.28 1.69 -10.31
N GLY A 93 -13.84 2.45 -11.31
CA GLY A 93 -14.78 3.11 -12.24
C GLY A 93 -15.68 2.12 -12.98
N PHE A 94 -15.19 0.89 -13.16
CA PHE A 94 -15.90 -0.24 -13.76
C PHE A 94 -16.54 -1.18 -12.72
N SER A 95 -16.64 -0.78 -11.45
CA SER A 95 -17.45 -1.51 -10.45
C SER A 95 -18.93 -1.25 -10.68
N PRO A 96 -19.79 -2.29 -10.71
CA PRO A 96 -21.23 -2.10 -10.82
C PRO A 96 -21.85 -1.30 -9.66
N GLU A 97 -21.31 -1.48 -8.45
CA GLU A 97 -21.69 -0.71 -7.25
C GLU A 97 -21.35 0.76 -7.42
N TRP A 98 -20.13 1.07 -7.92
CA TRP A 98 -19.73 2.44 -8.22
C TRP A 98 -20.64 3.05 -9.28
N ALA A 99 -20.95 2.30 -10.34
CA ALA A 99 -21.86 2.73 -11.40
C ALA A 99 -23.27 3.02 -10.87
N ALA A 100 -23.78 2.22 -9.93
CA ALA A 100 -25.07 2.42 -9.28
C ALA A 100 -25.08 3.63 -8.35
N ILE A 101 -24.03 3.83 -7.55
CA ILE A 101 -23.85 5.02 -6.70
C ILE A 101 -23.87 6.29 -7.57
N GLN A 102 -23.05 6.32 -8.64
CA GLN A 102 -22.98 7.45 -9.57
C GLN A 102 -24.33 7.71 -10.25
N TRP A 103 -25.02 6.66 -10.70
CA TRP A 103 -26.33 6.77 -11.33
C TRP A 103 -27.36 7.41 -10.40
N ALA A 104 -27.40 6.95 -9.15
CA ALA A 104 -28.37 7.39 -8.16
C ALA A 104 -28.11 8.83 -7.70
N LEU A 105 -26.85 9.18 -7.40
CA LEU A 105 -26.48 10.55 -7.03
C LEU A 105 -26.75 11.55 -8.16
N ALA A 106 -26.50 11.18 -9.42
CA ALA A 106 -26.80 12.03 -10.56
C ALA A 106 -28.29 12.27 -10.81
N ARG A 107 -29.18 11.52 -10.15
CA ARG A 107 -30.65 11.58 -10.28
C ARG A 107 -31.35 11.91 -8.97
N ASP A 108 -30.60 12.30 -7.94
CA ASP A 108 -31.11 12.53 -6.59
C ASP A 108 -31.89 11.34 -5.99
N VAL A 109 -31.58 10.11 -6.44
CA VAL A 109 -32.14 8.88 -5.88
C VAL A 109 -31.34 8.50 -4.63
N PRO A 110 -32.00 8.24 -3.47
CA PRO A 110 -31.31 7.82 -2.26
C PRO A 110 -30.48 6.55 -2.47
N VAL A 111 -29.27 6.55 -1.90
CA VAL A 111 -28.38 5.38 -1.83
C VAL A 111 -28.17 4.98 -0.38
N ARG A 112 -28.23 3.67 -0.09
CA ARG A 112 -27.91 3.12 1.23
C ARG A 112 -27.07 1.85 1.13
N PHE A 113 -26.10 1.72 2.01
CA PHE A 113 -25.34 0.51 2.21
C PHE A 113 -26.09 -0.46 3.12
N ILE A 114 -26.06 -1.75 2.78
CA ILE A 114 -26.93 -2.76 3.43
C ILE A 114 -26.23 -3.98 4.02
N ASP A 115 -24.92 -4.12 3.82
CA ASP A 115 -24.17 -5.26 4.36
C ASP A 115 -24.00 -5.15 5.88
N LEU A 116 -23.41 -6.18 6.49
CA LEU A 116 -23.10 -6.20 7.91
C LEU A 116 -22.27 -4.96 8.31
N PRO A 117 -22.60 -4.29 9.42
CA PRO A 117 -21.85 -3.13 9.89
C PRO A 117 -20.36 -3.44 10.04
N ALA A 118 -19.51 -2.50 9.64
CA ALA A 118 -18.06 -2.63 9.81
C ALA A 118 -17.70 -2.83 11.30
N ALA A 119 -18.49 -2.23 12.20
CA ALA A 119 -18.39 -2.43 13.64
C ALA A 119 -18.54 -3.89 14.09
N ASN A 120 -19.29 -4.72 13.35
CA ASN A 120 -19.46 -6.14 13.63
C ASN A 120 -18.39 -6.95 12.89
N SER A 121 -18.18 -6.71 11.60
CA SER A 121 -17.19 -7.42 10.79
C SER A 121 -15.78 -7.31 11.39
N LEU A 122 -15.33 -6.10 11.77
CA LEU A 122 -14.03 -5.89 12.41
C LEU A 122 -13.92 -6.53 13.80
N ALA A 123 -15.04 -6.77 14.47
CA ALA A 123 -15.08 -7.42 15.79
C ALA A 123 -15.02 -8.95 15.68
N MET A 124 -15.52 -9.51 14.58
CA MET A 124 -15.55 -10.94 14.30
C MET A 124 -14.21 -11.45 13.74
N THR A 125 -13.48 -10.62 13.00
CA THR A 125 -12.14 -10.97 12.47
C THR A 125 -11.04 -10.75 13.54
N PRO A 126 -10.26 -11.78 13.91
CA PRO A 126 -9.09 -11.63 14.77
C PRO A 126 -8.02 -10.71 14.16
N LYS A 127 -7.10 -10.22 14.99
CA LYS A 127 -6.02 -9.30 14.59
C LYS A 127 -5.07 -9.99 13.60
N GLY A 128 -5.19 -9.70 12.30
CA GLY A 128 -4.23 -10.16 11.30
C GLY A 128 -4.76 -10.14 9.87
N ASP A 129 -4.86 -8.94 9.26
CA ASP A 129 -5.00 -8.76 7.80
C ASP A 129 -4.49 -7.37 7.33
N ALA A 130 -3.72 -6.67 8.17
CA ALA A 130 -3.01 -5.45 7.74
C ALA A 130 -1.74 -5.79 6.93
N ASP A 131 -1.23 -7.01 7.07
CA ASP A 131 -0.26 -7.62 6.18
C ASP A 131 -1.01 -8.72 5.41
N ALA A 132 -1.56 -8.38 4.24
CA ALA A 132 -1.99 -9.40 3.29
C ALA A 132 -0.80 -10.37 3.07
N PRO A 133 -0.99 -11.69 3.18
CA PRO A 133 0.10 -12.64 3.05
C PRO A 133 0.83 -12.44 1.71
N GLU A 134 2.15 -12.60 1.72
CA GLU A 134 2.90 -12.84 0.50
C GLU A 134 2.27 -14.01 -0.29
N PRO A 135 2.34 -14.02 -1.63
CA PRO A 135 1.73 -15.08 -2.43
C PRO A 135 2.39 -16.42 -2.10
N GLY A 136 1.75 -17.20 -1.24
CA GLY A 136 2.24 -18.48 -0.75
C GLY A 136 1.10 -19.25 -0.07
N GLU A 137 0.43 -20.05 -0.88
CA GLU A 137 -0.60 -21.05 -0.56
C GLU A 137 -1.91 -20.56 0.12
N PRO A 138 -3.08 -20.82 -0.50
CA PRO A 138 -4.35 -20.65 0.19
C PRO A 138 -4.37 -21.52 1.44
N GLY A 139 -4.74 -20.92 2.58
CA GLY A 139 -4.86 -21.61 3.86
C GLY A 139 -5.87 -22.77 3.77
N GLU A 140 -5.73 -23.78 4.63
CA GLU A 140 -6.57 -24.99 4.58
C GLU A 140 -8.09 -24.71 4.67
N ALA A 141 -8.50 -23.59 5.28
CA ALA A 141 -9.90 -23.14 5.34
C ALA A 141 -10.43 -22.55 4.03
N GLU A 142 -9.55 -22.04 3.16
CA GLU A 142 -9.89 -21.47 1.85
C GLU A 142 -10.08 -22.57 0.80
N ARG A 143 -9.42 -23.73 0.99
CA ARG A 143 -9.50 -24.91 0.11
C ARG A 143 -10.84 -25.66 0.16
N VAL A 144 -11.75 -25.30 1.08
CA VAL A 144 -13.06 -25.99 1.29
C VAL A 144 -14.25 -25.15 0.80
N ARG A 145 -14.03 -23.91 0.34
CA ARG A 145 -15.11 -23.04 -0.17
C ARG A 145 -15.44 -23.38 -1.63
N VAL A 146 -16.71 -23.46 -1.94
CA VAL A 146 -17.18 -23.67 -3.32
C VAL A 146 -17.08 -22.33 -4.04
N ASP A 147 -16.29 -22.26 -5.11
CA ASP A 147 -16.32 -21.12 -6.04
C ASP A 147 -17.52 -21.26 -6.99
N PRO A 148 -18.57 -20.42 -6.84
CA PRO A 148 -19.77 -20.54 -7.66
C PRO A 148 -19.49 -20.32 -9.15
N LEU A 149 -18.53 -19.45 -9.49
CA LEU A 149 -18.18 -19.16 -10.87
C LEU A 149 -17.47 -20.35 -11.50
N ALA A 150 -16.60 -21.02 -10.74
CA ALA A 150 -15.89 -22.19 -11.24
C ALA A 150 -16.83 -23.36 -11.55
N VAL A 151 -17.82 -23.61 -10.69
CA VAL A 151 -18.80 -24.68 -10.93
C VAL A 151 -19.65 -24.39 -12.18
N LEU A 152 -20.08 -23.13 -12.37
CA LEU A 152 -20.86 -22.75 -13.56
C LEU A 152 -20.03 -22.82 -14.84
N ALA A 153 -18.76 -22.43 -14.77
CA ALA A 153 -17.84 -22.53 -15.88
C ALA A 153 -17.59 -23.98 -16.29
N GLU A 154 -17.29 -24.86 -15.33
CA GLU A 154 -17.08 -26.29 -15.58
C GLU A 154 -18.34 -26.93 -16.18
N ALA A 155 -19.52 -26.63 -15.64
CA ALA A 155 -20.80 -27.10 -16.16
C ALA A 155 -21.08 -26.61 -17.60
N ALA A 156 -20.57 -25.43 -17.97
CA ALA A 156 -20.64 -24.87 -19.31
C ALA A 156 -19.51 -25.35 -20.25
N GLY A 157 -18.59 -26.20 -19.77
CA GLY A 157 -17.45 -26.71 -20.54
C GLY A 157 -16.25 -25.76 -20.63
N TYR A 158 -16.15 -24.79 -19.72
CA TYR A 158 -15.02 -23.88 -19.60
C TYR A 158 -14.05 -24.37 -18.51
N GLU A 159 -12.75 -24.34 -18.81
CA GLU A 159 -11.69 -24.62 -17.82
C GLU A 159 -11.36 -23.40 -16.95
N ASP A 160 -11.68 -22.19 -17.44
CA ASP A 160 -11.37 -20.92 -16.78
C ASP A 160 -12.68 -20.18 -16.41
N PRO A 161 -12.97 -20.01 -15.10
CA PRO A 161 -14.16 -19.30 -14.61
C PRO A 161 -14.24 -17.85 -15.06
N GLU A 162 -13.10 -17.17 -15.13
CA GLU A 162 -13.00 -15.78 -15.56
C GLU A 162 -13.43 -15.65 -17.02
N ARG A 163 -12.93 -16.56 -17.86
CA ARG A 163 -13.23 -16.60 -19.27
C ARG A 163 -14.71 -16.87 -19.54
N TRP A 164 -15.31 -17.79 -18.78
CA TRP A 164 -16.75 -18.05 -18.87
C TRP A 164 -17.56 -16.78 -18.53
N TRP A 165 -17.21 -16.09 -17.44
CA TRP A 165 -17.89 -14.86 -17.04
C TRP A 165 -17.73 -13.74 -18.09
N GLU A 166 -16.53 -13.57 -18.66
CA GLU A 166 -16.30 -12.62 -19.75
C GLU A 166 -17.25 -12.87 -20.93
N ASP A 167 -17.30 -14.12 -21.41
CA ASP A 167 -18.05 -14.49 -22.62
C ASP A 167 -19.57 -14.47 -22.40
N VAL A 168 -20.03 -14.89 -21.23
CA VAL A 168 -21.46 -15.05 -20.94
C VAL A 168 -22.07 -13.80 -20.33
N VAL A 169 -21.35 -13.00 -19.56
CA VAL A 169 -21.89 -11.84 -18.84
C VAL A 169 -21.33 -10.53 -19.38
N GLU A 170 -20.01 -10.36 -19.42
CA GLU A 170 -19.40 -9.06 -19.71
C GLU A 170 -19.54 -8.62 -21.18
N HIS A 171 -19.59 -9.58 -22.12
CA HIS A 171 -19.76 -9.34 -23.55
C HIS A 171 -21.23 -9.16 -24.00
N ARG A 172 -22.23 -9.34 -23.12
CA ARG A 172 -23.63 -9.13 -23.51
C ARG A 172 -23.90 -7.64 -23.74
N SER A 173 -24.26 -7.30 -24.98
CA SER A 173 -24.65 -5.95 -25.40
C SER A 173 -26.10 -5.58 -25.08
N VAL A 174 -26.94 -6.57 -24.74
CA VAL A 174 -28.36 -6.36 -24.40
C VAL A 174 -28.54 -6.55 -22.89
N GLY A 175 -28.40 -5.43 -22.16
CA GLY A 175 -28.57 -5.35 -20.70
C GLY A 175 -30.01 -4.98 -20.31
N GLY A 176 -30.38 -5.31 -19.08
CA GLY A 176 -31.69 -5.07 -18.48
C GLY A 176 -31.90 -5.99 -17.28
N THR A 177 -33.04 -5.90 -16.60
CA THR A 177 -33.30 -6.70 -15.39
C THR A 177 -33.30 -8.21 -15.65
N ALA A 178 -33.57 -8.65 -16.88
CA ALA A 178 -33.62 -10.07 -17.26
C ALA A 178 -32.26 -10.78 -17.17
N ALA A 179 -31.15 -10.10 -17.43
CA ALA A 179 -29.82 -10.71 -17.33
C ALA A 179 -29.49 -11.08 -15.87
N PHE A 180 -29.88 -10.22 -14.93
CA PHE A 180 -29.69 -10.44 -13.50
C PHE A 180 -30.60 -11.55 -12.95
N ALA A 181 -31.82 -11.70 -13.49
CA ALA A 181 -32.70 -12.81 -13.14
C ALA A 181 -32.05 -14.17 -13.47
N ALA A 182 -31.46 -14.32 -14.66
CA ALA A 182 -30.77 -15.55 -15.06
C ALA A 182 -29.55 -15.86 -14.17
N VAL A 183 -28.77 -14.84 -13.79
CA VAL A 183 -27.66 -15.00 -12.84
C VAL A 183 -28.19 -15.43 -11.46
N GLY A 184 -29.28 -14.82 -11.00
CA GLY A 184 -29.93 -15.18 -9.73
C GLY A 184 -30.44 -16.62 -9.70
N GLU A 185 -31.04 -17.10 -10.80
CA GLU A 185 -31.47 -18.49 -10.96
C GLU A 185 -30.29 -19.46 -10.89
N ALA A 186 -29.20 -19.19 -11.62
CA ALA A 186 -27.99 -20.00 -11.59
C ALA A 186 -27.39 -20.09 -10.17
N MET A 187 -27.32 -18.97 -9.45
CA MET A 187 -26.85 -18.95 -8.05
C MET A 187 -27.81 -19.70 -7.12
N GLY A 188 -29.11 -19.67 -7.39
CA GLY A 188 -30.13 -20.42 -6.66
C GLY A 188 -29.91 -21.92 -6.76
N GLU A 189 -29.67 -22.44 -7.96
CA GLU A 189 -29.36 -23.86 -8.19
C GLU A 189 -28.08 -24.30 -7.47
N LEU A 190 -27.02 -23.47 -7.51
CA LEU A 190 -25.80 -23.75 -6.77
C LEU A 190 -26.04 -23.80 -5.26
N ARG A 191 -26.81 -22.86 -4.69
CA ARG A 191 -27.12 -22.89 -3.25
C ARG A 191 -28.01 -24.07 -2.87
N ALA A 192 -28.87 -24.54 -3.77
CA ALA A 192 -29.64 -25.77 -3.55
C ALA A 192 -28.73 -27.01 -3.49
N ALA A 193 -27.70 -27.06 -4.33
CA ALA A 193 -26.74 -28.17 -4.38
C ALA A 193 -25.69 -28.14 -3.26
N TYR A 194 -25.16 -26.95 -2.94
CA TYR A 194 -23.99 -26.78 -2.07
C TYR A 194 -24.28 -26.02 -0.77
N GLY A 195 -25.53 -25.67 -0.50
CA GLY A 195 -25.93 -24.94 0.71
C GLY A 195 -25.30 -23.53 0.77
N HIS A 196 -24.51 -23.29 1.81
CA HIS A 196 -23.84 -21.99 2.03
C HIS A 196 -22.44 -21.96 1.41
N GLY A 197 -21.99 -23.04 0.75
CA GLY A 197 -20.69 -23.08 0.06
C GLY A 197 -19.46 -22.88 0.96
N GLY A 198 -19.59 -23.06 2.28
CA GLY A 198 -18.52 -22.77 3.25
C GLY A 198 -18.46 -21.31 3.74
N HIS A 199 -19.47 -20.50 3.45
CA HIS A 199 -19.59 -19.11 3.90
C HIS A 199 -20.54 -18.98 5.10
N GLU A 200 -20.12 -19.45 6.27
CA GLU A 200 -20.98 -19.44 7.47
C GLU A 200 -21.34 -18.02 7.94
N ASP A 201 -20.45 -17.06 7.74
CA ASP A 201 -20.68 -15.65 8.10
C ASP A 201 -21.73 -14.96 7.20
N ASP A 202 -21.99 -15.50 6.00
CA ASP A 202 -22.95 -14.90 5.07
C ASP A 202 -24.38 -14.93 5.60
N ALA A 203 -24.75 -15.91 6.44
CA ALA A 203 -26.09 -15.96 7.03
C ALA A 203 -26.39 -14.70 7.88
N VAL A 204 -25.38 -14.18 8.57
CA VAL A 204 -25.47 -12.98 9.41
C VAL A 204 -25.53 -11.73 8.51
N ARG A 205 -24.68 -11.66 7.48
CA ARG A 205 -24.68 -10.58 6.49
C ARG A 205 -26.03 -10.47 5.78
N GLU A 206 -26.54 -11.58 5.27
CA GLU A 206 -27.81 -11.68 4.54
C GLU A 206 -29.01 -11.33 5.43
N ALA A 207 -28.98 -11.72 6.72
CA ALA A 207 -30.00 -11.31 7.68
C ALA A 207 -30.01 -9.78 7.88
N HIS A 208 -28.83 -9.15 7.98
CA HIS A 208 -28.73 -7.70 8.05
C HIS A 208 -29.24 -7.03 6.76
N MET A 209 -28.80 -7.51 5.60
CA MET A 209 -29.26 -7.01 4.28
C MET A 209 -30.79 -7.04 4.15
N ARG A 210 -31.44 -8.17 4.49
CA ARG A 210 -32.91 -8.27 4.47
C ARG A 210 -33.58 -7.27 5.41
N LEU A 211 -33.05 -7.07 6.62
CA LEU A 211 -33.58 -6.05 7.54
C LEU A 211 -33.45 -4.63 6.98
N ARG A 212 -32.34 -4.32 6.28
CA ARG A 212 -32.14 -3.03 5.61
C ARG A 212 -33.07 -2.86 4.41
N MET A 213 -33.30 -3.92 3.63
CA MET A 213 -34.31 -3.91 2.56
C MET A 213 -35.71 -3.64 3.11
N HIS A 214 -36.11 -4.28 4.22
CA HIS A 214 -37.38 -3.99 4.89
C HIS A 214 -37.48 -2.56 5.40
N ALA A 215 -36.39 -2.00 5.95
CA ALA A 215 -36.36 -0.60 6.38
C ALA A 215 -36.49 0.36 5.19
N ALA A 216 -35.75 0.12 4.10
CA ALA A 216 -35.81 0.92 2.89
C ALA A 216 -37.21 0.90 2.25
N ARG A 217 -37.88 -0.25 2.21
CA ARG A 217 -39.26 -0.36 1.71
C ARG A 217 -40.25 0.48 2.52
N ARG A 218 -40.05 0.58 3.83
CA ARG A 218 -40.89 1.41 4.71
C ARG A 218 -40.64 2.90 4.53
N GLU A 219 -39.41 3.30 4.23
CA GLU A 219 -39.00 4.70 4.11
C GLU A 219 -39.24 5.27 2.70
N PHE A 220 -38.92 4.48 1.66
CA PHE A 220 -38.91 4.92 0.25
C PHE A 220 -39.97 4.24 -0.62
N GLY A 221 -40.78 3.35 -0.05
CA GLY A 221 -41.81 2.59 -0.77
C GLY A 221 -41.27 1.32 -1.43
N GLU A 222 -42.10 0.66 -2.25
CA GLU A 222 -41.81 -0.67 -2.78
C GLU A 222 -40.72 -0.70 -3.87
N ARG A 223 -40.42 0.44 -4.49
CA ARG A 223 -39.48 0.54 -5.62
C ARG A 223 -38.01 0.50 -5.17
N VAL A 224 -37.56 -0.65 -4.68
CA VAL A 224 -36.19 -0.87 -4.17
C VAL A 224 -35.36 -1.67 -5.18
N ALA A 225 -34.23 -1.12 -5.60
CA ALA A 225 -33.19 -1.87 -6.32
C ALA A 225 -32.04 -2.22 -5.37
N VAL A 226 -31.48 -3.42 -5.50
CA VAL A 226 -30.35 -3.90 -4.70
C VAL A 226 -29.23 -4.32 -5.63
N VAL A 227 -28.02 -3.81 -5.43
CA VAL A 227 -26.80 -4.24 -6.12
C VAL A 227 -25.89 -4.91 -5.09
N CYS A 228 -25.68 -6.21 -5.27
CA CYS A 228 -24.88 -7.03 -4.37
C CYS A 228 -24.21 -8.17 -5.14
N GLY A 229 -23.23 -8.83 -4.53
CA GLY A 229 -22.62 -10.04 -5.01
C GLY A 229 -23.69 -11.07 -5.38
N ALA A 230 -23.57 -11.65 -6.58
CA ALA A 230 -24.56 -12.57 -7.14
C ALA A 230 -24.93 -13.73 -6.19
N TRP A 231 -23.98 -14.17 -5.36
CA TRP A 231 -24.18 -15.21 -4.36
C TRP A 231 -25.27 -14.88 -3.32
N HIS A 232 -25.45 -13.61 -2.97
CA HIS A 232 -26.43 -13.18 -1.98
C HIS A 232 -27.86 -13.14 -2.54
N VAL A 233 -28.03 -13.01 -3.86
CA VAL A 233 -29.34 -12.80 -4.50
C VAL A 233 -30.39 -13.84 -4.08
N PRO A 234 -30.12 -15.17 -4.09
CA PRO A 234 -31.12 -16.15 -3.68
C PRO A 234 -31.58 -15.98 -2.23
N ALA A 235 -30.67 -15.62 -1.31
CA ALA A 235 -31.02 -15.40 0.09
C ALA A 235 -31.77 -14.09 0.34
N LEU A 236 -31.58 -13.07 -0.50
CA LEU A 236 -32.34 -11.82 -0.45
C LEU A 236 -33.73 -11.97 -1.08
N ALA A 237 -33.88 -12.86 -2.07
CA ALA A 237 -35.16 -13.23 -2.67
C ALA A 237 -36.01 -14.14 -1.76
N ALA A 238 -35.36 -14.93 -0.89
CA ALA A 238 -36.03 -15.86 0.00
C ALA A 238 -36.95 -15.16 1.02
N ARG A 239 -38.08 -15.80 1.34
CA ARG A 239 -38.99 -15.32 2.38
C ARG A 239 -38.39 -15.60 3.76
N SER A 240 -37.95 -14.54 4.45
CA SER A 240 -37.57 -14.57 5.87
C SER A 240 -38.53 -13.72 6.71
N THR A 241 -38.55 -13.95 8.02
CA THR A 241 -39.25 -13.09 8.97
C THR A 241 -38.26 -12.15 9.64
N VAL A 242 -38.69 -10.91 9.90
CA VAL A 242 -37.89 -9.92 10.66
C VAL A 242 -37.41 -10.47 12.00
N THR A 243 -38.21 -11.32 12.66
CA THR A 243 -37.85 -11.97 13.93
C THR A 243 -36.73 -12.99 13.77
N ALA A 244 -36.74 -13.79 12.71
CA ALA A 244 -35.68 -14.75 12.42
C ALA A 244 -34.35 -14.04 12.12
N ASP A 245 -34.38 -13.00 11.28
CA ASP A 245 -33.18 -12.23 10.94
C ASP A 245 -32.60 -11.52 12.19
N ARG A 246 -33.45 -10.91 13.03
CA ARG A 246 -33.01 -10.31 14.30
C ARG A 246 -32.39 -11.31 15.27
N LYS A 247 -32.81 -12.58 15.23
CA LYS A 247 -32.25 -13.63 16.07
C LYS A 247 -30.80 -13.95 15.68
N LEU A 248 -30.50 -13.97 14.38
CA LEU A 248 -29.14 -14.20 13.87
C LEU A 248 -28.18 -13.07 14.24
N LEU A 249 -28.67 -11.83 14.28
CA LEU A 249 -27.85 -10.66 14.65
C LEU A 249 -27.68 -10.45 16.16
N LYS A 250 -28.42 -11.20 16.99
CA LYS A 250 -28.44 -10.97 18.43
C LYS A 250 -27.15 -11.48 19.07
N GLY A 251 -26.46 -10.60 19.79
CA GLY A 251 -25.27 -10.96 20.56
C GLY A 251 -23.96 -10.94 19.76
N LEU A 252 -23.98 -10.43 18.51
CA LEU A 252 -22.76 -10.23 17.75
C LEU A 252 -21.82 -9.24 18.46
N PRO A 253 -20.50 -9.50 18.47
CA PRO A 253 -19.53 -8.57 19.02
C PRO A 253 -19.54 -7.27 18.20
N LYS A 254 -19.24 -6.15 18.87
CA LYS A 254 -19.22 -4.82 18.26
C LYS A 254 -18.03 -4.01 18.76
N VAL A 255 -17.36 -3.31 17.85
CA VAL A 255 -16.33 -2.31 18.15
C VAL A 255 -16.75 -0.92 17.64
N LYS A 256 -16.09 0.13 18.12
CA LYS A 256 -16.26 1.46 17.54
C LYS A 256 -15.43 1.53 16.24
N ALA A 257 -16.10 1.48 15.11
CA ALA A 257 -15.48 1.64 13.79
C ALA A 257 -15.58 3.09 13.32
N GLU A 258 -14.51 3.58 12.70
CA GLU A 258 -14.45 4.84 11.97
C GLU A 258 -14.24 4.52 10.48
N ILE A 259 -14.87 5.27 9.59
CA ILE A 259 -14.87 5.01 8.15
C ILE A 259 -14.47 6.25 7.36
N SER A 260 -13.71 6.07 6.29
CA SER A 260 -13.25 7.14 5.39
C SER A 260 -13.04 6.62 3.97
N TRP A 261 -12.97 7.53 3.00
CA TRP A 261 -12.50 7.22 1.64
C TRP A 261 -10.97 7.31 1.58
N VAL A 262 -10.34 6.30 1.00
CA VAL A 262 -8.91 6.29 0.72
C VAL A 262 -8.62 6.00 -0.75
N PRO A 263 -7.57 6.60 -1.34
CA PRO A 263 -7.05 6.19 -2.63
C PRO A 263 -6.73 4.69 -2.64
N TRP A 264 -7.08 4.02 -3.74
CA TRP A 264 -6.74 2.62 -3.99
C TRP A 264 -5.91 2.50 -5.26
N THR A 265 -5.37 1.32 -5.54
CA THR A 265 -4.57 1.09 -6.75
C THR A 265 -5.07 -0.09 -7.55
N HIS A 266 -4.84 -0.06 -8.86
CA HIS A 266 -5.05 -1.23 -9.71
C HIS A 266 -4.27 -2.46 -9.20
N ARG A 267 -3.00 -2.31 -8.82
CA ARG A 267 -2.21 -3.42 -8.25
C ARG A 267 -2.87 -4.06 -7.01
N ARG A 268 -3.59 -3.28 -6.20
CA ARG A 268 -4.30 -3.79 -5.02
C ARG A 268 -5.70 -4.32 -5.34
N LEU A 269 -6.34 -3.86 -6.42
CA LEU A 269 -7.51 -4.55 -6.99
C LEU A 269 -7.15 -5.95 -7.51
N ALA A 270 -5.92 -6.11 -8.02
CA ALA A 270 -5.41 -7.39 -8.51
C ALA A 270 -5.03 -8.38 -7.41
N ARG A 271 -4.87 -7.90 -6.17
CA ARG A 271 -4.70 -8.78 -5.03
C ARG A 271 -6.07 -9.14 -4.46
N HIS A 272 -6.22 -10.37 -4.00
CA HIS A 272 -7.36 -10.73 -3.17
C HIS A 272 -7.25 -9.95 -1.86
N SER A 273 -7.90 -8.78 -1.78
CA SER A 273 -8.17 -8.15 -0.49
C SER A 273 -9.09 -9.08 0.30
N GLY A 274 -9.03 -9.10 1.63
CA GLY A 274 -9.86 -9.96 2.50
C GLY A 274 -11.39 -9.89 2.26
N TYR A 275 -11.87 -8.98 1.42
CA TYR A 275 -13.22 -8.94 0.85
C TYR A 275 -13.46 -9.91 -0.34
N GLY A 276 -12.49 -10.76 -0.73
CA GLY A 276 -12.67 -11.85 -1.72
C GLY A 276 -12.97 -11.41 -3.16
N ALA A 277 -13.05 -10.10 -3.43
CA ALA A 277 -13.60 -9.53 -4.65
C ALA A 277 -12.57 -9.09 -5.71
N GLY A 278 -11.29 -9.48 -5.58
CA GLY A 278 -10.21 -9.03 -6.47
C GLY A 278 -10.41 -9.41 -7.95
N ILE A 279 -9.73 -8.70 -8.85
CA ILE A 279 -9.72 -9.01 -10.30
C ILE A 279 -8.31 -9.06 -10.85
N ALA A 280 -7.96 -10.11 -11.60
CA ALA A 280 -6.58 -10.31 -12.05
C ALA A 280 -6.03 -9.20 -12.99
N SER A 281 -6.90 -8.51 -13.74
CA SER A 281 -6.52 -7.65 -14.86
C SER A 281 -7.22 -6.26 -14.85
N PRO A 282 -7.07 -5.46 -13.79
CA PRO A 282 -7.78 -4.18 -13.62
C PRO A 282 -7.50 -3.15 -14.71
N GLY A 283 -6.30 -3.11 -15.26
CA GLY A 283 -5.98 -2.21 -16.37
C GLY A 283 -6.67 -2.61 -17.68
N TRP A 284 -6.84 -3.90 -17.94
CA TRP A 284 -7.65 -4.40 -19.06
C TRP A 284 -9.13 -4.07 -18.89
N TYR A 285 -9.72 -4.34 -17.72
CA TYR A 285 -11.13 -4.03 -17.47
C TYR A 285 -11.41 -2.52 -17.48
N SER A 286 -10.50 -1.71 -16.95
CA SER A 286 -10.55 -0.25 -17.07
C SER A 286 -10.56 0.19 -18.53
N HIS A 287 -9.72 -0.42 -19.37
CA HIS A 287 -9.71 -0.14 -20.81
C HIS A 287 -11.05 -0.49 -21.47
N LEU A 288 -11.59 -1.69 -21.23
CA LEU A 288 -12.89 -2.12 -21.78
C LEU A 288 -14.07 -1.24 -21.31
N PHE A 289 -13.95 -0.62 -20.15
CA PHE A 289 -14.96 0.31 -19.66
C PHE A 289 -14.94 1.65 -20.38
N HIS A 290 -13.75 2.24 -20.54
CA HIS A 290 -13.58 3.58 -21.09
C HIS A 290 -13.49 3.61 -22.63
N ALA A 291 -13.22 2.46 -23.27
CA ALA A 291 -13.15 2.31 -24.72
C ALA A 291 -14.25 1.37 -25.24
N PRO A 292 -15.54 1.76 -25.17
CA PRO A 292 -16.64 0.93 -25.65
C PRO A 292 -16.62 0.78 -27.19
N ASP A 293 -16.01 1.72 -27.91
CA ASP A 293 -15.83 1.63 -29.36
C ASP A 293 -14.43 1.10 -29.72
N ARG A 294 -14.37 0.05 -30.54
CA ARG A 294 -13.11 -0.54 -31.03
C ARG A 294 -12.13 -0.87 -29.89
N PRO A 295 -12.56 -1.68 -28.90
CA PRO A 295 -11.76 -1.97 -27.70
C PRO A 295 -10.43 -2.64 -28.07
N LEU A 296 -10.43 -3.52 -29.08
CA LEU A 296 -9.23 -4.28 -29.47
C LEU A 296 -8.18 -3.37 -30.11
N GLU A 297 -8.57 -2.55 -31.08
CA GLU A 297 -7.67 -1.66 -31.80
C GLU A 297 -7.06 -0.60 -30.88
N ARG A 298 -7.88 -0.02 -30.00
CA ARG A 298 -7.40 0.95 -29.00
C ARG A 298 -6.46 0.30 -27.99
N TRP A 299 -6.73 -0.93 -27.57
CA TRP A 299 -5.84 -1.66 -26.66
C TRP A 299 -4.49 -1.93 -27.30
N LEU A 300 -4.47 -2.50 -28.49
CA LEU A 300 -3.23 -2.85 -29.19
C LEU A 300 -2.44 -1.61 -29.61
N THR A 301 -3.12 -0.50 -29.88
CA THR A 301 -2.46 0.80 -30.06
C THR A 301 -1.78 1.27 -28.77
N LYS A 302 -2.44 1.11 -27.61
CA LYS A 302 -1.88 1.45 -26.29
C LYS A 302 -0.66 0.59 -25.97
N VAL A 303 -0.72 -0.71 -26.26
CA VAL A 303 0.41 -1.65 -26.11
C VAL A 303 1.58 -1.22 -27.00
N ALA A 304 1.32 -0.92 -28.27
CA ALA A 304 2.36 -0.44 -29.18
C ALA A 304 2.99 0.87 -28.72
N GLY A 305 2.21 1.77 -28.11
CA GLY A 305 2.71 2.99 -27.47
C GLY A 305 3.73 2.69 -26.36
N LEU A 306 3.33 1.87 -25.39
CA LEU A 306 4.22 1.45 -24.30
C LEU A 306 5.51 0.81 -24.80
N LEU A 307 5.41 -0.09 -25.78
CA LEU A 307 6.59 -0.75 -26.33
C LEU A 307 7.53 0.24 -27.04
N ARG A 308 6.99 1.25 -27.75
CA ARG A 308 7.83 2.30 -28.35
C ARG A 308 8.50 3.19 -27.32
N ASP A 309 7.82 3.50 -26.22
CA ASP A 309 8.38 4.31 -25.14
C ASP A 309 9.58 3.61 -24.46
N GLU A 310 9.66 2.28 -24.58
CA GLU A 310 10.76 1.43 -24.12
C GLU A 310 11.67 0.98 -25.30
N ASP A 311 11.73 1.78 -26.37
CA ASP A 311 12.59 1.62 -27.55
C ASP A 311 12.38 0.34 -28.39
N PHE A 312 11.24 -0.36 -28.25
CA PHE A 312 10.89 -1.47 -29.14
C PHE A 312 10.36 -0.98 -30.50
N ALA A 313 10.80 -1.62 -31.59
CA ALA A 313 10.47 -1.26 -32.96
C ALA A 313 9.06 -1.72 -33.40
N VAL A 314 8.00 -1.15 -32.81
CA VAL A 314 6.61 -1.51 -33.13
C VAL A 314 5.98 -0.54 -34.14
N SER A 315 5.59 -1.00 -35.32
CA SER A 315 4.93 -0.17 -36.35
C SER A 315 3.40 -0.27 -36.32
N SER A 316 2.70 0.60 -37.06
CA SER A 316 1.24 0.46 -37.23
C SER A 316 0.85 -0.83 -37.95
N ALA A 317 1.72 -1.41 -38.78
CA ALA A 317 1.48 -2.70 -39.41
C ALA A 317 1.41 -3.83 -38.37
N HIS A 318 2.24 -3.77 -37.31
CA HIS A 318 2.16 -4.72 -36.20
C HIS A 318 0.84 -4.60 -35.44
N VAL A 319 0.30 -3.39 -35.27
CA VAL A 319 -1.01 -3.20 -34.63
C VAL A 319 -2.13 -3.83 -35.46
N ILE A 320 -2.16 -3.57 -36.77
CA ILE A 320 -3.17 -4.15 -37.68
C ILE A 320 -3.11 -5.67 -37.67
N GLU A 321 -1.91 -6.23 -37.75
CA GLU A 321 -1.71 -7.68 -37.74
C GLU A 321 -2.07 -8.31 -36.38
N ALA A 322 -1.74 -7.65 -35.27
CA ALA A 322 -2.11 -8.13 -33.94
C ALA A 322 -3.64 -8.11 -33.72
N VAL A 323 -4.35 -7.11 -34.25
CA VAL A 323 -5.83 -7.09 -34.22
C VAL A 323 -6.37 -8.30 -34.97
N ARG A 324 -5.93 -8.48 -36.23
CA ARG A 324 -6.34 -9.60 -37.08
C ARG A 324 -6.05 -10.96 -36.43
N LEU A 325 -4.88 -11.11 -35.82
CA LEU A 325 -4.48 -12.33 -35.14
C LEU A 325 -5.33 -12.59 -33.89
N ALA A 326 -5.59 -11.58 -33.06
CA ALA A 326 -6.44 -11.73 -31.88
C ALA A 326 -7.87 -12.16 -32.24
N GLU A 327 -8.46 -11.57 -33.29
CA GLU A 327 -9.78 -11.99 -33.79
C GLU A 327 -9.75 -13.42 -34.34
N THR A 328 -8.70 -13.79 -35.07
CA THR A 328 -8.53 -15.16 -35.58
C THR A 328 -8.41 -16.16 -34.44
N LEU A 329 -7.64 -15.84 -33.38
CA LEU A 329 -7.51 -16.67 -32.19
C LEU A 329 -8.85 -16.82 -31.46
N ALA A 330 -9.64 -15.74 -31.35
CA ALA A 330 -10.97 -15.80 -30.75
C ALA A 330 -11.88 -16.76 -31.52
N ALA A 331 -11.90 -16.66 -32.86
CA ALA A 331 -12.68 -17.55 -33.72
C ALA A 331 -12.24 -19.03 -33.60
N LEU A 332 -10.93 -19.29 -33.60
CA LEU A 332 -10.38 -20.64 -33.43
C LEU A 332 -10.72 -21.24 -32.05
N ARG A 333 -10.84 -20.39 -31.03
CA ARG A 333 -11.19 -20.76 -29.65
C ARG A 333 -12.69 -20.76 -29.39
N GLY A 334 -13.52 -20.54 -30.42
CA GLY A 334 -14.98 -20.51 -30.30
C GLY A 334 -15.53 -19.36 -29.44
N ARG A 335 -14.77 -18.27 -29.28
CA ARG A 335 -15.17 -17.12 -28.45
C ARG A 335 -16.00 -16.12 -29.25
N PRO A 336 -16.96 -15.44 -28.60
CA PRO A 336 -17.74 -14.38 -29.25
C PRO A 336 -16.88 -13.15 -29.59
N LEU A 337 -15.88 -12.83 -28.75
CA LEU A 337 -14.98 -11.69 -28.90
C LEU A 337 -13.57 -12.06 -28.42
N ALA A 338 -12.55 -11.34 -28.92
CA ALA A 338 -11.18 -11.48 -28.46
C ALA A 338 -11.01 -10.87 -27.06
N GLY A 339 -10.64 -11.69 -26.08
CA GLY A 339 -10.37 -11.25 -24.72
C GLY A 339 -8.88 -11.05 -24.46
N LEU A 340 -8.52 -10.91 -23.18
CA LEU A 340 -7.14 -10.62 -22.79
C LEU A 340 -6.15 -11.71 -23.25
N ALA A 341 -6.54 -12.98 -23.20
CA ALA A 341 -5.69 -14.09 -23.64
C ALA A 341 -5.34 -13.98 -25.13
N GLU A 342 -6.33 -13.78 -25.99
CA GLU A 342 -6.10 -13.64 -27.44
C GLU A 342 -5.26 -12.41 -27.77
N THR A 343 -5.52 -11.29 -27.09
CA THR A 343 -4.71 -10.07 -27.30
C THR A 343 -3.27 -10.25 -26.82
N THR A 344 -3.05 -10.92 -25.69
CA THR A 344 -1.71 -11.19 -25.14
C THR A 344 -0.92 -12.10 -26.06
N ASP A 345 -1.54 -13.15 -26.59
CA ASP A 345 -0.90 -14.06 -27.55
C ASP A 345 -0.58 -13.36 -28.88
N ALA A 346 -1.48 -12.49 -29.35
CA ALA A 346 -1.24 -11.70 -30.55
C ALA A 346 -0.08 -10.70 -30.37
N VAL A 347 -0.03 -10.00 -29.22
CA VAL A 347 1.09 -9.11 -28.86
C VAL A 347 2.40 -9.89 -28.80
N ARG A 348 2.40 -11.04 -28.10
CA ARG A 348 3.57 -11.93 -28.00
C ARG A 348 4.10 -12.30 -29.39
N ALA A 349 3.23 -12.74 -30.30
CA ALA A 349 3.63 -13.20 -31.63
C ALA A 349 4.06 -12.06 -32.56
N VAL A 350 3.33 -10.93 -32.57
CA VAL A 350 3.47 -9.89 -33.60
C VAL A 350 4.34 -8.72 -33.14
N MET A 351 4.26 -8.32 -31.87
CA MET A 351 4.95 -7.14 -31.36
C MET A 351 6.21 -7.47 -30.55
N CYS A 352 6.28 -8.67 -29.96
CA CYS A 352 7.37 -9.09 -29.09
C CYS A 352 8.26 -10.19 -29.69
N GLU A 353 8.01 -10.60 -30.93
CA GLU A 353 8.77 -11.66 -31.63
C GLU A 353 8.89 -12.97 -30.83
N GLY A 354 7.86 -13.31 -30.04
CA GLY A 354 7.83 -14.49 -29.18
C GLY A 354 8.51 -14.33 -27.81
N SER A 355 9.06 -13.17 -27.48
CA SER A 355 9.78 -12.94 -26.22
C SER A 355 8.86 -12.70 -25.02
N ASP A 356 9.18 -13.35 -23.90
CA ASP A 356 8.48 -13.19 -22.62
C ASP A 356 8.91 -11.93 -21.84
N VAL A 357 9.99 -11.25 -22.23
CA VAL A 357 10.46 -10.05 -21.50
C VAL A 357 9.55 -8.83 -21.78
N PRO A 358 9.24 -8.46 -23.04
CA PRO A 358 8.38 -7.31 -23.32
C PRO A 358 6.92 -7.58 -22.92
N ILE A 359 6.46 -8.84 -22.96
CA ILE A 359 5.11 -9.17 -22.49
C ILE A 359 4.97 -9.03 -20.97
N ALA A 360 6.03 -9.30 -20.19
CA ALA A 360 6.03 -9.07 -18.75
C ALA A 360 5.86 -7.58 -18.41
N LEU A 361 6.50 -6.70 -19.18
CA LEU A 361 6.32 -5.25 -19.09
C LEU A 361 4.86 -4.85 -19.40
N VAL A 362 4.28 -5.36 -20.50
CA VAL A 362 2.86 -5.10 -20.84
C VAL A 362 1.93 -5.59 -19.73
N ARG A 363 2.21 -6.75 -19.15
CA ARG A 363 1.44 -7.31 -18.03
C ARG A 363 1.49 -6.39 -16.81
N ASP A 364 2.68 -5.94 -16.41
CA ASP A 364 2.86 -5.08 -15.25
C ASP A 364 2.23 -3.69 -15.47
N ARG A 365 2.56 -3.02 -16.58
CA ARG A 365 2.20 -1.61 -16.81
C ARG A 365 0.80 -1.38 -17.39
N LEU A 366 0.23 -2.35 -18.11
CA LEU A 366 -1.07 -2.18 -18.78
C LEU A 366 -2.13 -3.15 -18.29
N VAL A 367 -1.84 -4.45 -18.18
CA VAL A 367 -2.85 -5.45 -17.79
C VAL A 367 -3.26 -5.27 -16.33
N VAL A 368 -2.26 -5.14 -15.44
CA VAL A 368 -2.48 -4.71 -14.06
C VAL A 368 -2.59 -3.20 -14.02
N GLY A 369 -1.49 -2.51 -14.35
CA GLY A 369 -1.42 -1.06 -14.41
C GLY A 369 -1.17 -0.39 -13.06
N ASP A 370 -0.71 0.86 -13.16
CA ASP A 370 -0.19 1.64 -12.03
C ASP A 370 -1.11 2.81 -11.63
N VAL A 371 -2.40 2.69 -11.95
CA VAL A 371 -3.38 3.73 -11.63
C VAL A 371 -3.59 3.78 -10.11
N LEU A 372 -3.43 4.97 -9.55
CA LEU A 372 -3.78 5.35 -8.18
C LEU A 372 -5.01 6.26 -8.26
N GLY A 373 -6.04 5.98 -7.48
CA GLY A 373 -7.20 6.88 -7.40
C GLY A 373 -6.93 8.14 -6.59
N GLU A 374 -7.91 9.02 -6.57
CA GLU A 374 -7.87 10.30 -5.88
C GLU A 374 -9.13 10.48 -5.04
N VAL A 375 -8.97 11.08 -3.87
CA VAL A 375 -10.06 11.36 -2.93
C VAL A 375 -10.05 12.87 -2.64
N PRO A 376 -11.22 13.53 -2.61
CA PRO A 376 -11.33 14.96 -2.35
C PRO A 376 -10.68 15.38 -1.04
N SER A 377 -10.19 16.62 -0.99
CA SER A 377 -9.60 17.20 0.23
C SER A 377 -10.63 17.41 1.35
N SER A 378 -11.91 17.46 1.00
CA SER A 378 -13.08 17.54 1.90
C SER A 378 -13.39 16.21 2.60
N ALA A 379 -12.88 15.09 2.10
CA ALA A 379 -13.17 13.78 2.66
C ALA A 379 -12.65 13.66 4.10
N PRO A 380 -13.46 13.14 5.04
CA PRO A 380 -13.04 12.92 6.42
C PRO A 380 -11.76 12.08 6.48
N ALA A 381 -10.78 12.57 7.23
CA ALA A 381 -9.51 11.90 7.44
C ALA A 381 -9.01 12.21 8.85
N VAL A 382 -8.19 11.30 9.41
CA VAL A 382 -7.49 11.57 10.67
C VAL A 382 -6.58 12.80 10.54
N PRO A 383 -6.39 13.61 11.59
CA PRO A 383 -5.61 14.85 11.52
C PRO A 383 -4.22 14.68 10.90
N LEU A 384 -3.51 13.59 11.26
CA LEU A 384 -2.18 13.28 10.72
C LEU A 384 -2.19 13.04 9.20
N GLN A 385 -3.25 12.44 8.67
CA GLN A 385 -3.43 12.23 7.22
C GLN A 385 -3.68 13.55 6.50
N GLN A 386 -4.40 14.49 7.12
CA GLN A 386 -4.63 15.83 6.56
C GLN A 386 -3.33 16.67 6.54
N ASP A 387 -2.53 16.58 7.60
CA ASP A 387 -1.20 17.20 7.68
C ASP A 387 -0.28 16.63 6.58
N LEU A 388 -0.22 15.31 6.44
CA LEU A 388 0.57 14.66 5.38
C LEU A 388 0.13 15.11 3.98
N ARG A 389 -1.18 15.14 3.68
CA ARG A 389 -1.69 15.63 2.38
C ARG A 389 -1.29 17.09 2.12
N SER A 390 -1.24 17.91 3.16
CA SER A 390 -0.84 19.32 3.07
C SER A 390 0.67 19.45 2.82
N ALA A 391 1.48 18.61 3.46
CA ALA A 391 2.92 18.51 3.21
C ALA A 391 3.23 18.02 1.79
N GLN A 392 2.53 16.98 1.30
CA GLN A 392 2.64 16.45 -0.05
C GLN A 392 2.41 17.53 -1.12
N ARG A 393 1.31 18.29 -0.97
CA ARG A 393 0.99 19.43 -1.87
C ARG A 393 2.05 20.52 -1.82
N SER A 394 2.45 20.94 -0.63
CA SER A 394 3.44 22.01 -0.44
C SER A 394 4.81 21.64 -1.01
N LEU A 395 5.21 20.37 -0.88
CA LEU A 395 6.49 19.85 -1.37
C LEU A 395 6.46 19.38 -2.83
N ARG A 396 5.29 19.48 -3.49
CA ARG A 396 5.04 18.94 -4.84
C ARG A 396 5.52 17.50 -4.96
N LEU A 397 5.20 16.70 -3.95
CA LEU A 397 5.57 15.30 -3.85
C LEU A 397 4.28 14.49 -3.82
N ALA A 398 3.79 14.13 -5.01
CA ALA A 398 2.57 13.36 -5.15
C ALA A 398 2.82 11.86 -4.85
N PRO A 399 1.89 11.17 -4.19
CA PRO A 399 1.92 9.71 -4.09
C PRO A 399 1.66 9.10 -5.46
N GLU A 400 2.39 8.02 -5.78
CA GLU A 400 2.29 7.30 -7.05
C GLU A 400 2.36 5.79 -6.75
N ALA A 401 1.53 4.99 -7.43
CA ALA A 401 1.57 3.53 -7.27
C ALA A 401 2.77 2.89 -7.98
N ALA A 402 3.23 3.51 -9.07
CA ALA A 402 4.46 3.12 -9.75
C ALA A 402 5.68 3.44 -8.89
N GLU A 403 6.71 2.61 -8.98
CA GLU A 403 8.00 2.93 -8.38
C GLU A 403 8.65 4.10 -9.13
N ARG A 404 9.08 5.11 -8.38
CA ARG A 404 9.81 6.27 -8.90
C ARG A 404 11.12 6.48 -8.14
N GLU A 405 12.22 6.61 -8.88
CA GLU A 405 13.49 7.07 -8.33
C GLU A 405 13.49 8.60 -8.22
N LEU A 406 13.86 9.11 -7.04
CA LEU A 406 13.94 10.53 -6.73
C LEU A 406 15.33 10.86 -6.20
N GLU A 407 16.09 11.63 -6.97
CA GLU A 407 17.36 12.21 -6.54
C GLU A 407 17.13 13.58 -5.88
N LEU A 408 17.67 13.77 -4.68
CA LEU A 408 17.54 14.99 -3.87
C LEU A 408 18.91 15.63 -3.65
N ASP A 409 19.01 16.93 -3.92
CA ASP A 409 20.17 17.75 -3.56
C ASP A 409 19.87 18.53 -2.27
N LEU A 410 20.46 18.09 -1.15
CA LEU A 410 20.15 18.62 0.19
C LEU A 410 20.52 20.09 0.39
N ARG A 411 21.24 20.71 -0.55
CA ARG A 411 21.52 22.16 -0.53
C ARG A 411 20.33 23.00 -1.00
N LYS A 412 19.33 22.38 -1.63
CA LYS A 412 18.09 23.04 -2.06
C LYS A 412 17.03 22.84 -0.98
N ASP A 413 16.42 23.92 -0.52
CA ASP A 413 15.44 23.88 0.57
C ASP A 413 14.27 22.92 0.32
N MET A 414 13.75 22.88 -0.92
CA MET A 414 12.69 21.95 -1.33
C MET A 414 13.09 20.49 -1.21
N ASP A 415 14.30 20.14 -1.65
CA ASP A 415 14.80 18.76 -1.64
C ASP A 415 15.18 18.34 -0.22
N ALA A 416 15.76 19.25 0.56
CA ALA A 416 15.97 19.05 2.00
C ALA A 416 14.64 18.81 2.74
N ALA A 417 13.59 19.57 2.42
CA ALA A 417 12.28 19.39 3.02
C ALA A 417 11.61 18.06 2.62
N ARG A 418 11.77 17.61 1.37
CA ARG A 418 11.34 16.28 0.90
C ARG A 418 12.06 15.17 1.65
N SER A 419 13.39 15.25 1.76
CA SER A 419 14.20 14.29 2.53
C SER A 419 13.72 14.19 3.99
N ARG A 420 13.53 15.34 4.65
CA ARG A 420 13.02 15.40 6.04
C ARG A 420 11.65 14.72 6.17
N LEU A 421 10.72 14.98 5.25
CA LEU A 421 9.40 14.34 5.27
C LEU A 421 9.54 12.81 5.17
N LEU A 422 10.32 12.30 4.22
CA LEU A 422 10.52 10.86 4.02
C LEU A 422 11.15 10.19 5.25
N HIS A 423 12.14 10.83 5.87
CA HIS A 423 12.73 10.31 7.12
C HIS A 423 11.75 10.31 8.30
N ARG A 424 10.92 11.34 8.44
CA ARG A 424 9.87 11.38 9.48
C ARG A 424 8.83 10.28 9.28
N LEU A 425 8.41 10.05 8.04
CA LEU A 425 7.48 8.97 7.73
C LEU A 425 8.08 7.60 8.00
N ARG A 426 9.36 7.38 7.67
CA ARG A 426 10.07 6.15 8.04
C ARG A 426 10.15 5.95 9.54
N LEU A 427 10.45 7.00 10.32
CA LEU A 427 10.39 6.93 11.79
C LEU A 427 9.00 6.49 12.26
N LEU A 428 7.93 7.02 11.67
CA LEU A 428 6.56 6.63 11.97
C LEU A 428 6.19 5.20 11.54
N GLY A 429 7.02 4.52 10.73
CA GLY A 429 6.70 3.22 10.16
C GLY A 429 5.89 3.30 8.86
N VAL A 430 5.78 4.49 8.27
CA VAL A 430 5.13 4.74 6.98
C VAL A 430 6.18 4.65 5.87
N GLY A 431 6.32 3.46 5.28
CA GLY A 431 7.33 3.13 4.28
C GLY A 431 7.09 3.70 2.86
N TRP A 432 6.74 4.98 2.72
CA TRP A 432 6.51 5.59 1.40
C TRP A 432 7.78 5.67 0.53
N GLY A 433 8.95 5.77 1.16
CA GLY A 433 10.23 5.85 0.47
C GLY A 433 11.30 4.99 1.13
N THR A 434 12.13 4.34 0.31
CA THR A 434 13.33 3.62 0.74
C THR A 434 14.58 4.28 0.18
N PRO A 435 15.64 4.50 0.98
CA PRO A 435 16.90 4.99 0.45
C PRO A 435 17.50 4.00 -0.56
N ALA A 436 18.03 4.53 -1.65
CA ALA A 436 18.76 3.79 -2.67
C ALA A 436 20.21 4.28 -2.74
N ALA A 437 21.10 3.42 -3.24
CA ALA A 437 22.50 3.79 -3.45
C ALA A 437 22.60 4.82 -4.58
N SER A 438 23.14 6.00 -4.27
CA SER A 438 23.34 7.06 -5.25
C SER A 438 24.37 6.64 -6.30
N ARG A 439 24.01 6.70 -7.60
CA ARG A 439 24.93 6.39 -8.70
C ARG A 439 26.01 7.48 -8.80
N GLY A 440 27.28 7.09 -8.65
CA GLY A 440 28.43 7.95 -8.99
C GLY A 440 28.66 9.17 -8.08
N SER A 441 28.24 9.15 -6.81
CA SER A 441 28.44 10.26 -5.86
C SER A 441 29.12 9.80 -4.57
N THR A 442 30.31 10.34 -4.27
CA THR A 442 30.97 10.21 -2.95
C THR A 442 30.57 11.33 -1.97
N GLY A 443 29.69 12.25 -2.37
CA GLY A 443 29.26 13.40 -1.57
C GLY A 443 28.06 13.12 -0.67
N THR A 444 28.09 13.63 0.56
CA THR A 444 27.03 13.52 1.59
C THR A 444 25.81 14.43 1.34
N PHE A 445 25.81 15.19 0.25
CA PHE A 445 24.74 16.15 -0.08
C PHE A 445 23.70 15.61 -1.06
N ARG A 446 23.88 14.40 -1.61
CA ARG A 446 22.92 13.76 -2.51
C ARG A 446 22.29 12.53 -1.87
N GLU A 447 20.97 12.47 -1.89
CA GLU A 447 20.20 11.30 -1.48
C GLU A 447 19.40 10.78 -2.67
N THR A 448 19.38 9.46 -2.84
CA THR A 448 18.54 8.79 -3.83
C THR A 448 17.48 7.99 -3.09
N TRP A 449 16.24 8.11 -3.52
CA TRP A 449 15.08 7.46 -2.90
C TRP A 449 14.28 6.70 -3.94
N ARG A 450 13.84 5.50 -3.60
CA ARG A 450 12.78 4.79 -4.33
C ARG A 450 11.47 5.02 -3.62
N LEU A 451 10.54 5.67 -4.30
CA LEU A 451 9.22 6.01 -3.77
C LEU A 451 8.17 5.10 -4.39
N ARG A 452 7.26 4.61 -3.55
CA ARG A 452 6.08 3.85 -3.97
C ARG A 452 5.00 4.00 -2.92
N TRP A 453 3.81 4.43 -3.34
CA TRP A 453 2.66 4.54 -2.45
C TRP A 453 1.80 3.27 -2.52
N GLU A 454 1.48 2.73 -1.35
CA GLU A 454 0.55 1.61 -1.20
C GLU A 454 -0.62 2.00 -0.28
N PRO A 455 -1.84 1.52 -0.52
CA PRO A 455 -3.00 1.88 0.31
C PRO A 455 -2.85 1.57 1.80
N GLU A 456 -2.09 0.53 2.16
CA GLU A 456 -1.77 0.16 3.54
C GLU A 456 -1.03 1.28 4.28
N LEU A 457 -0.31 2.15 3.55
CA LEU A 457 0.30 3.33 4.13
C LEU A 457 -0.73 4.29 4.73
N ALA A 458 -1.98 4.30 4.24
CA ALA A 458 -3.04 5.08 4.87
C ALA A 458 -3.40 4.54 6.27
N VAL A 459 -3.37 3.22 6.46
CA VAL A 459 -3.55 2.57 7.78
C VAL A 459 -2.34 2.88 8.67
N ARG A 460 -1.11 2.76 8.15
CA ARG A 460 0.09 3.12 8.91
C ARG A 460 0.09 4.59 9.35
N VAL A 461 -0.45 5.49 8.52
CA VAL A 461 -0.65 6.90 8.90
C VAL A 461 -1.72 7.04 9.99
N ALA A 462 -2.82 6.28 9.93
CA ALA A 462 -3.83 6.29 10.99
C ALA A 462 -3.29 5.73 12.33
N GLU A 463 -2.53 4.64 12.29
CA GLU A 463 -1.82 4.08 13.45
C GLU A 463 -0.84 5.10 14.06
N ALA A 464 -0.08 5.79 13.21
CA ALA A 464 0.85 6.82 13.62
C ALA A 464 0.17 8.04 14.28
N GLY A 465 -1.14 8.22 14.10
CA GLY A 465 -1.93 9.30 14.70
C GLY A 465 -1.94 9.27 16.23
N VAL A 466 -1.68 8.11 16.86
CA VAL A 466 -1.53 7.98 18.33
C VAL A 466 -0.38 8.84 18.85
N TRP A 467 0.65 9.08 18.04
CA TRP A 467 1.82 9.87 18.44
C TRP A 467 1.61 11.38 18.26
N GLY A 468 0.63 11.81 17.47
CA GLY A 468 0.33 13.24 17.28
C GLY A 468 -0.48 13.55 16.03
N THR A 469 -0.88 14.82 15.91
CA THR A 469 -1.75 15.30 14.83
C THR A 469 -0.99 15.81 13.60
N THR A 470 0.32 16.01 13.70
CA THR A 470 1.20 16.41 12.59
C THR A 470 2.35 15.43 12.42
N VAL A 471 2.91 15.31 11.22
CA VAL A 471 4.02 14.39 10.93
C VAL A 471 5.24 14.70 11.79
N VAL A 472 5.50 15.99 12.06
CA VAL A 472 6.60 16.42 12.92
C VAL A 472 6.34 16.03 14.38
N SER A 473 5.21 16.42 14.95
CA SER A 473 4.89 16.11 16.35
C SER A 473 4.82 14.60 16.61
N ALA A 474 4.24 13.84 15.69
CA ALA A 474 4.13 12.40 15.78
C ALA A 474 5.51 11.73 15.72
N ALA A 475 6.37 12.15 14.80
CA ALA A 475 7.72 11.60 14.69
C ALA A 475 8.58 11.94 15.92
N THR A 476 8.44 13.15 16.47
CA THR A 476 9.10 13.56 17.74
C THR A 476 8.67 12.67 18.89
N ALA A 477 7.36 12.54 19.16
CA ALA A 477 6.85 11.76 20.28
C ALA A 477 7.21 10.27 20.16
N LYS A 478 7.17 9.72 18.94
CA LYS A 478 7.59 8.34 18.69
C LYS A 478 9.08 8.15 18.96
N ALA A 479 9.93 9.08 18.51
CA ALA A 479 11.36 9.03 18.78
C ALA A 479 11.67 9.12 20.28
N GLU A 480 11.00 10.00 21.04
CA GLU A 480 11.16 10.06 22.49
C GLU A 480 10.78 8.75 23.19
N SER A 481 9.66 8.14 22.77
CA SER A 481 9.23 6.86 23.31
C SER A 481 10.20 5.73 22.96
N GLU A 482 10.71 5.67 21.74
CA GLU A 482 11.74 4.69 21.33
C GLU A 482 13.02 4.88 22.15
N ALA A 483 13.45 6.12 22.41
CA ALA A 483 14.64 6.41 23.21
C ALA A 483 14.53 5.91 24.65
N LEU A 484 13.35 6.10 25.27
CA LEU A 484 13.09 5.64 26.64
C LEU A 484 12.97 4.12 26.74
N GLY A 485 12.46 3.47 25.69
CA GLY A 485 12.31 2.01 25.62
C GLY A 485 13.58 1.27 25.18
N ALA A 486 14.51 1.93 24.49
CA ALA A 486 15.72 1.33 23.97
C ALA A 486 16.60 0.76 25.09
N THR A 487 17.04 -0.48 24.92
CA THR A 487 17.83 -1.22 25.91
C THR A 487 19.30 -1.31 25.53
N ALA A 488 19.61 -1.21 24.23
CA ALA A 488 20.97 -1.30 23.70
C ALA A 488 21.49 0.07 23.24
N LEU A 489 22.80 0.28 23.38
CA LEU A 489 23.48 1.50 22.92
C LEU A 489 23.36 1.70 21.40
N ALA A 490 23.38 0.61 20.63
CA ALA A 490 23.24 0.63 19.17
C ALA A 490 21.87 1.18 18.75
N GLU A 491 20.79 0.78 19.42
CA GLU A 491 19.41 1.23 19.14
C GLU A 491 19.28 2.75 19.30
N VAL A 492 19.79 3.29 20.42
CA VAL A 492 19.72 4.73 20.69
C VAL A 492 20.60 5.52 19.72
N THR A 493 21.74 4.96 19.34
CA THR A 493 22.64 5.58 18.36
C THR A 493 22.00 5.67 16.98
N GLU A 494 21.37 4.59 16.53
CA GLU A 494 20.62 4.58 15.26
C GLU A 494 19.43 5.54 15.31
N LEU A 495 18.73 5.61 16.43
CA LEU A 495 17.65 6.56 16.64
C LEU A 495 18.14 8.02 16.58
N ALA A 496 19.30 8.33 17.15
CA ALA A 496 19.92 9.65 17.04
C ALA A 496 20.22 10.01 15.57
N GLU A 497 20.79 9.08 14.80
CA GLU A 497 21.02 9.25 13.35
C GLU A 497 19.68 9.52 12.62
N ARG A 498 18.63 8.73 12.91
CA ARG A 498 17.29 8.93 12.33
C ARG A 498 16.68 10.29 12.71
N CYS A 499 16.84 10.77 13.95
CA CYS A 499 16.32 12.06 14.41
C CYS A 499 16.98 13.24 13.70
N LEU A 500 18.29 13.17 13.45
CA LEU A 500 19.02 14.18 12.69
C LEU A 500 18.59 14.22 11.23
N LEU A 501 18.45 13.04 10.61
CA LEU A 501 17.95 12.91 9.24
C LEU A 501 16.48 13.36 9.09
N ALA A 502 15.68 13.19 10.14
CA ALA A 502 14.30 13.67 10.19
C ALA A 502 14.18 15.16 10.63
N ALA A 503 15.28 15.81 11.01
CA ALA A 503 15.31 17.17 11.58
C ALA A 503 14.26 17.33 12.71
N LEU A 504 14.47 16.58 13.80
CA LEU A 504 13.62 16.56 15.01
C LEU A 504 14.39 17.13 16.22
N PRO A 505 14.58 18.46 16.31
CA PRO A 505 15.38 19.07 17.36
C PRO A 505 14.81 18.82 18.77
N ASP A 506 13.49 18.77 18.91
CA ASP A 506 12.83 18.60 20.21
C ASP A 506 13.02 17.19 20.79
N ALA A 507 13.19 16.16 19.95
CA ALA A 507 13.46 14.79 20.40
C ALA A 507 14.93 14.59 20.81
N LEU A 508 15.86 15.39 20.25
CA LEU A 508 17.30 15.18 20.45
C LEU A 508 17.72 15.23 21.93
N PRO A 509 17.25 16.15 22.79
CA PRO A 509 17.61 16.14 24.22
C PRO A 509 17.30 14.82 24.92
N VAL A 510 16.13 14.22 24.66
CA VAL A 510 15.73 12.93 25.26
C VAL A 510 16.59 11.79 24.72
N VAL A 511 16.79 11.74 23.40
CA VAL A 511 17.63 10.72 22.75
C VAL A 511 19.08 10.81 23.23
N MET A 512 19.63 12.02 23.35
CA MET A 512 21.01 12.24 23.81
C MET A 512 21.20 11.87 25.28
N ARG A 513 20.20 12.11 26.12
CA ARG A 513 20.23 11.65 27.51
C ARG A 513 20.23 10.13 27.58
N ALA A 514 19.33 9.46 26.85
CA ALA A 514 19.29 8.01 26.77
C ALA A 514 20.63 7.44 26.24
N LEU A 515 21.24 8.11 25.25
CA LEU A 515 22.52 7.72 24.68
C LEU A 515 23.64 7.81 25.72
N ALA A 516 23.71 8.92 26.46
CA ALA A 516 24.71 9.13 27.51
C ALA A 516 24.54 8.09 28.64
N ASP A 517 23.31 7.84 29.07
CA ASP A 517 22.99 6.85 30.12
C ASP A 517 23.40 5.44 29.68
N ARG A 518 23.06 5.03 28.45
CA ARG A 518 23.44 3.71 27.90
C ARG A 518 24.94 3.59 27.68
N ALA A 519 25.58 4.65 27.20
CA ALA A 519 27.02 4.69 27.03
C ALA A 519 27.72 4.52 28.39
N ALA A 520 27.29 5.21 29.43
CA ALA A 520 27.86 5.11 30.77
C ALA A 520 27.78 3.69 31.35
N LEU A 521 26.69 2.96 31.07
CA LEU A 521 26.47 1.60 31.55
C LEU A 521 27.15 0.51 30.70
N THR A 522 27.55 0.82 29.46
CA THR A 522 28.14 -0.18 28.55
C THR A 522 29.63 -0.34 28.79
N ALA A 523 30.05 -1.44 29.43
CA ALA A 523 31.47 -1.78 29.60
C ALA A 523 32.07 -2.56 28.42
N ASP A 524 31.21 -3.13 27.56
CA ASP A 524 31.62 -3.96 26.42
C ASP A 524 32.17 -3.11 25.27
N VAL A 525 33.41 -3.37 24.88
CA VAL A 525 34.13 -2.60 23.85
C VAL A 525 33.60 -2.89 22.45
N GLY A 526 33.10 -4.11 22.19
CA GLY A 526 32.45 -4.46 20.93
C GLY A 526 31.20 -3.62 20.69
N HIS A 527 30.34 -3.47 21.70
CA HIS A 527 29.15 -2.60 21.61
C HIS A 527 29.50 -1.12 21.44
N LEU A 528 30.54 -0.63 22.12
CA LEU A 528 31.02 0.75 21.92
C LEU A 528 31.55 0.95 20.49
N ALA A 529 32.33 -0.01 19.99
CA ALA A 529 32.91 0.02 18.65
C ALA A 529 31.85 -0.07 17.55
N GLN A 530 30.75 -0.79 17.79
CA GLN A 530 29.60 -0.86 16.89
C GLN A 530 28.84 0.47 16.81
N ALA A 531 28.72 1.21 17.91
CA ALA A 531 27.99 2.48 17.98
C ALA A 531 28.76 3.68 17.39
N LEU A 532 30.08 3.73 17.54
CA LEU A 532 30.89 4.89 17.14
C LEU A 532 30.70 5.32 15.67
N PRO A 533 30.70 4.44 14.65
CA PRO A 533 30.57 4.85 13.25
C PRO A 533 29.28 5.63 12.96
N ALA A 534 28.17 5.25 13.58
CA ALA A 534 26.89 5.92 13.39
C ALA A 534 26.86 7.31 14.04
N LEU A 535 27.49 7.48 15.20
CA LEU A 535 27.66 8.80 15.83
C LEU A 535 28.55 9.72 15.01
N VAL A 536 29.66 9.21 14.46
CA VAL A 536 30.54 10.04 13.63
C VAL A 536 29.86 10.48 12.34
N ARG A 537 29.11 9.60 11.68
CA ARG A 537 28.27 9.99 10.53
C ARG A 537 27.28 11.08 10.92
N SER A 538 26.61 10.91 12.06
CA SER A 538 25.63 11.85 12.60
C SER A 538 26.21 13.26 12.83
N VAL A 539 27.42 13.35 13.40
CA VAL A 539 28.15 14.63 13.56
C VAL A 539 28.43 15.29 12.21
N ARG A 540 28.80 14.51 11.20
CA ARG A 540 29.09 15.03 9.85
C ARG A 540 27.83 15.48 9.09
N TYR A 541 26.70 14.81 9.30
CA TYR A 541 25.42 15.20 8.68
C TYR A 541 24.82 16.46 9.31
N GLY A 542 25.11 16.73 10.59
CA GLY A 542 24.68 17.95 11.29
C GLY A 542 25.17 19.24 10.63
N ASP A 543 26.42 19.26 10.18
CA ASP A 543 27.05 20.40 9.48
C ASP A 543 26.36 20.73 8.14
N VAL A 544 25.90 19.70 7.42
CA VAL A 544 25.18 19.87 6.13
C VAL A 544 23.73 20.34 6.35
N ARG A 545 23.14 20.08 7.51
CA ARG A 545 21.70 20.28 7.79
C ARG A 545 21.41 21.41 8.78
N GLY A 546 22.45 22.06 9.32
CA GLY A 546 22.34 23.21 10.23
C GLY A 546 21.89 22.84 11.66
N THR A 547 22.11 21.60 12.09
CA THR A 547 21.76 21.13 13.45
C THR A 547 22.97 21.24 14.37
N ASP A 548 22.81 21.76 15.59
CA ASP A 548 23.88 21.78 16.59
C ASP A 548 24.24 20.35 17.03
N THR A 549 25.37 19.85 16.54
CA THR A 549 25.89 18.51 16.84
C THR A 549 27.05 18.53 17.84
N ALA A 550 27.27 19.63 18.56
CA ALA A 550 28.35 19.72 19.55
C ALA A 550 28.27 18.60 20.59
N ALA A 551 27.08 18.37 21.15
CA ALA A 551 26.84 17.31 22.13
C ALA A 551 27.08 15.89 21.57
N LEU A 552 26.77 15.65 20.29
CA LEU A 552 27.06 14.38 19.60
C LEU A 552 28.57 14.18 19.41
N GLY A 553 29.29 15.27 19.10
CA GLY A 553 30.75 15.27 18.99
C GLY A 553 31.42 14.90 20.31
N GLU A 554 30.96 15.46 21.43
CA GLU A 554 31.48 15.15 22.77
C GLU A 554 31.24 13.68 23.15
N VAL A 555 30.04 13.15 22.91
CA VAL A 555 29.74 11.73 23.16
C VAL A 555 30.59 10.83 22.27
N ALA A 556 30.72 11.14 20.98
CA ALA A 556 31.55 10.35 20.06
C ALA A 556 33.04 10.35 20.47
N ALA A 557 33.56 11.51 20.92
CA ALA A 557 34.92 11.60 21.44
C ALA A 557 35.10 10.75 22.70
N GLY A 558 34.19 10.86 23.68
CA GLY A 558 34.24 10.05 24.91
C GLY A 558 34.13 8.53 24.65
N LEU A 559 33.32 8.11 23.67
CA LEU A 559 33.25 6.71 23.23
C LEU A 559 34.57 6.26 22.59
N ALA A 560 35.14 7.09 21.70
CA ALA A 560 36.41 6.79 21.06
C ALA A 560 37.54 6.61 22.09
N GLU A 561 37.58 7.43 23.14
CA GLU A 561 38.56 7.26 24.23
C GLU A 561 38.40 5.95 24.98
N ARG A 562 37.17 5.54 25.27
CA ARG A 562 36.90 4.27 25.96
C ARG A 562 37.22 3.07 25.09
N ILE A 563 36.95 3.15 23.78
CA ILE A 563 37.36 2.13 22.82
C ILE A 563 38.89 2.04 22.78
N LEU A 564 39.60 3.16 22.71
CA LEU A 564 41.07 3.19 22.71
C LEU A 564 41.67 2.46 23.92
N VAL A 565 41.08 2.66 25.11
CA VAL A 565 41.56 2.03 26.35
C VAL A 565 41.16 0.56 26.44
N GLY A 566 39.94 0.21 26.05
CA GLY A 566 39.38 -1.14 26.23
C GLY A 566 39.68 -2.12 25.09
N LEU A 567 40.08 -1.64 23.91
CA LEU A 567 40.26 -2.50 22.74
C LEU A 567 41.42 -3.51 22.88
N PRO A 568 42.62 -3.16 23.39
CA PRO A 568 43.70 -4.13 23.57
C PRO A 568 43.31 -5.36 24.43
N PRO A 569 42.70 -5.23 25.63
CA PRO A 569 42.27 -6.41 26.39
C PRO A 569 41.08 -7.15 25.76
N ALA A 570 40.19 -6.45 25.04
CA ALA A 570 39.05 -7.08 24.37
C ALA A 570 39.45 -7.98 23.17
N CYS A 571 40.64 -7.77 22.59
CA CYS A 571 41.16 -8.58 21.50
C CYS A 571 41.84 -9.89 21.97
N VAL A 572 41.82 -10.20 23.26
CA VAL A 572 42.52 -11.36 23.85
C VAL A 572 41.53 -12.51 24.10
N GLY A 573 41.91 -13.74 23.72
CA GLY A 573 41.18 -14.97 24.03
C GLY A 573 39.95 -15.23 23.15
N LEU A 574 39.83 -14.55 22.01
CA LEU A 574 38.72 -14.72 21.07
C LEU A 574 38.89 -16.01 20.25
N ASP A 575 37.78 -16.67 19.95
CA ASP A 575 37.71 -17.73 18.95
C ASP A 575 37.73 -17.15 17.53
N ALA A 576 37.60 -18.01 16.51
CA ALA A 576 37.67 -17.59 15.11
C ALA A 576 36.54 -16.61 14.74
N ASP A 577 35.32 -16.88 15.20
CA ASP A 577 34.14 -16.06 14.91
C ASP A 577 34.22 -14.71 15.64
N GLY A 578 34.56 -14.70 16.94
CA GLY A 578 34.78 -13.49 17.71
C GLY A 578 35.93 -12.63 17.17
N ALA A 579 36.99 -13.24 16.65
CA ALA A 579 38.08 -12.53 15.99
C ALA A 579 37.63 -11.85 14.69
N ALA A 580 36.81 -12.53 13.89
CA ALA A 580 36.26 -11.98 12.65
C ALA A 580 35.29 -10.82 12.93
N ASP A 581 34.47 -10.94 13.96
CA ASP A 581 33.54 -9.90 14.41
C ASP A 581 34.29 -8.65 14.93
N MET A 582 35.30 -8.86 15.76
CA MET A 582 36.13 -7.78 16.27
C MET A 582 36.89 -7.06 15.15
N LEU A 583 37.35 -7.78 14.11
CA LEU A 583 38.00 -7.17 12.95
C LEU A 583 37.06 -6.19 12.22
N ARG A 584 35.79 -6.59 11.99
CA ARG A 584 34.79 -5.71 11.36
C ARG A 584 34.56 -4.45 12.17
N HIS A 585 34.49 -4.57 13.49
CA HIS A 585 34.39 -3.41 14.39
C HIS A 585 35.63 -2.51 14.33
N LEU A 586 36.83 -3.10 14.32
CA LEU A 586 38.11 -2.39 14.22
C LEU A 586 38.22 -1.55 12.94
N GLU A 587 37.84 -2.13 11.80
CA GLU A 587 37.82 -1.43 10.52
C GLU A 587 36.80 -0.28 10.51
N ALA A 588 35.62 -0.50 11.09
CA ALA A 588 34.57 0.51 11.17
C ALA A 588 34.99 1.68 12.08
N VAL A 589 35.59 1.39 13.24
CA VAL A 589 36.16 2.39 14.16
C VAL A 589 37.31 3.15 13.50
N HIS A 590 38.20 2.47 12.78
CA HIS A 590 39.31 3.11 12.08
C HIS A 590 38.80 4.17 11.08
N ARG A 591 37.79 3.82 10.27
CA ARG A 591 37.14 4.76 9.36
C ARG A 591 36.47 5.91 10.12
N ALA A 592 35.80 5.62 11.23
CA ALA A 592 35.12 6.63 12.04
C ALA A 592 36.08 7.64 12.68
N ILE A 593 37.18 7.19 13.29
CA ILE A 593 38.20 8.07 13.90
C ILE A 593 38.84 8.97 12.83
N GLY A 594 39.05 8.45 11.63
CA GLY A 594 39.55 9.25 10.49
C GLY A 594 38.61 10.37 10.03
N LEU A 595 37.32 10.31 10.41
CA LEU A 595 36.28 11.28 10.02
C LEU A 595 35.91 12.27 11.14
N LEU A 596 36.35 12.04 12.39
CA LEU A 596 36.10 12.96 13.49
C LEU A 596 36.89 14.28 13.28
N PRO A 597 36.24 15.45 13.44
CA PRO A 597 36.93 16.73 13.42
C PRO A 597 37.84 16.85 14.65
N GLU A 598 39.09 17.25 14.45
CA GLU A 598 39.98 17.55 15.57
C GLU A 598 39.62 18.92 16.18
N PRO A 599 39.65 19.06 17.50
CA PRO A 599 39.44 20.37 18.13
C PRO A 599 40.49 21.35 17.56
N LYS A 600 40.02 22.47 16.99
CA LYS A 600 40.93 23.51 16.52
C LYS A 600 41.80 23.97 17.69
N PRO A 601 43.13 24.11 17.52
CA PRO A 601 43.95 24.75 18.54
C PRO A 601 43.40 26.16 18.76
N SER A 602 43.12 26.50 20.02
CA SER A 602 42.77 27.87 20.41
C SER A 602 43.81 28.83 19.84
N ALA A 603 43.35 29.98 19.31
CA ALA A 603 44.19 31.01 18.70
C ALA A 603 45.44 31.31 19.56
N PRO A 604 46.59 31.61 18.94
CA PRO A 604 47.85 31.81 19.66
C PRO A 604 47.67 32.91 20.72
N PRO A 605 48.19 32.73 21.94
CA PRO A 605 48.14 33.78 22.96
C PRO A 605 48.87 35.02 22.46
N ALA A 606 48.31 36.19 22.76
CA ALA A 606 48.95 37.49 22.59
C ALA A 606 50.35 37.48 23.23
N PRO A 607 51.32 38.26 22.69
CA PRO A 607 52.71 38.20 23.17
C PRO A 607 52.79 38.51 24.68
N PRO A 608 53.67 37.82 25.43
CA PRO A 608 53.67 37.88 26.88
C PRO A 608 54.17 39.23 27.38
N ALA A 609 53.45 39.80 28.35
CA ALA A 609 54.03 40.76 29.29
C ALA A 609 55.06 40.02 30.17
N PRO A 610 56.17 40.66 30.56
CA PRO A 610 57.21 39.99 31.33
C PRO A 610 56.70 39.71 32.75
N SER A 611 57.08 38.54 33.29
CA SER A 611 56.92 38.06 34.68
C SER A 611 55.62 37.35 35.06
N VAL A 612 55.42 36.11 34.60
CA VAL A 612 54.66 35.06 35.31
C VAL A 612 55.34 33.70 35.03
N PRO A 613 55.58 32.82 36.03
CA PRO A 613 56.17 31.49 35.80
C PRO A 613 55.23 30.60 34.98
N PRO A 614 55.75 29.62 34.21
CA PRO A 614 54.93 28.83 33.29
C PRO A 614 53.96 27.92 34.08
N GLY A 615 52.66 28.14 33.89
CA GLY A 615 51.63 27.14 34.16
C GLY A 615 51.71 25.98 33.15
N PRO A 616 50.97 24.89 33.37
CA PRO A 616 51.10 23.67 32.55
C PRO A 616 50.85 23.98 31.07
N SER A 617 51.78 23.50 30.25
CA SER A 617 51.85 23.67 28.79
C SER A 617 50.59 23.17 28.08
N ALA A 618 50.19 23.88 27.02
CA ALA A 618 49.17 23.47 26.07
C ALA A 618 49.47 22.07 25.47
N PRO A 619 48.45 21.26 25.13
CA PRO A 619 48.64 19.91 24.59
C PRO A 619 49.42 19.96 23.26
N SER A 620 50.44 19.10 23.13
CA SER A 620 51.27 18.98 21.94
C SER A 620 50.54 18.26 20.81
N ALA A 621 51.03 18.40 19.57
CA ALA A 621 50.51 17.71 18.38
C ALA A 621 50.52 16.16 18.48
N ASP A 622 51.16 15.60 19.52
CA ASP A 622 51.23 14.17 19.83
C ASP A 622 49.99 13.63 20.56
N ASP A 623 49.07 14.48 21.03
CA ASP A 623 47.89 14.06 21.83
C ASP A 623 46.58 13.96 21.03
N SER A 624 46.68 13.87 19.70
CA SER A 624 45.49 13.71 18.84
C SER A 624 44.86 12.32 19.02
N LEU A 625 43.52 12.26 18.92
CA LEU A 625 42.75 11.01 18.94
C LEU A 625 43.27 10.02 17.88
N ARG A 626 43.73 10.53 16.72
CA ARG A 626 44.32 9.75 15.63
C ARG A 626 45.67 9.15 16.01
N ALA A 627 46.53 9.90 16.69
CA ALA A 627 47.81 9.41 17.19
C ALA A 627 47.63 8.31 18.24
N ARG A 628 46.69 8.50 19.17
CA ARG A 628 46.30 7.50 20.18
C ARG A 628 45.75 6.22 19.52
N TRP A 629 44.90 6.35 18.49
CA TRP A 629 44.41 5.20 17.71
C TRP A 629 45.52 4.43 17.00
N ALA A 630 46.46 5.14 16.36
CA ALA A 630 47.60 4.50 15.73
C ALA A 630 48.48 3.75 16.74
N ALA A 631 48.63 4.27 17.97
CA ALA A 631 49.36 3.58 19.03
C ALA A 631 48.67 2.29 19.48
N VAL A 632 47.34 2.29 19.62
CA VAL A 632 46.53 1.10 19.96
C VAL A 632 46.64 0.03 18.88
N LEU A 633 46.52 0.41 17.60
CA LEU A 633 46.70 -0.53 16.49
C LEU A 633 48.10 -1.16 16.47
N ARG A 634 49.14 -0.37 16.73
CA ARG A 634 50.52 -0.89 16.85
C ARG A 634 50.67 -1.86 18.02
N ALA A 635 50.00 -1.63 19.14
CA ALA A 635 50.02 -2.54 20.29
C ALA A 635 49.36 -3.88 19.96
N ILE A 636 48.23 -3.87 19.23
CA ILE A 636 47.53 -5.10 18.79
C ILE A 636 48.35 -5.88 17.75
N ALA A 637 49.03 -5.17 16.82
CA ALA A 637 49.84 -5.76 15.76
C ALA A 637 51.27 -6.20 16.20
N GLY A 638 51.73 -5.76 17.38
CA GLY A 638 53.09 -5.97 17.88
C GLY A 638 53.47 -7.45 18.12
N ARG A 639 54.76 -7.77 17.96
CA ARG A 639 55.34 -9.12 18.12
C ARG A 639 55.34 -9.65 19.57
N ASP A 640 55.21 -8.77 20.56
CA ASP A 640 55.10 -9.11 21.99
C ASP A 640 53.64 -9.27 22.46
N GLY A 641 52.69 -9.36 21.52
CA GLY A 641 51.29 -9.56 21.85
C GLY A 641 51.15 -10.76 22.79
N THR A 642 50.52 -10.53 23.93
CA THR A 642 50.01 -11.58 24.82
C THR A 642 49.55 -12.76 23.97
N PRO A 643 50.06 -14.00 24.16
CA PRO A 643 49.90 -15.12 23.24
C PRO A 643 48.45 -15.52 22.90
N ALA A 644 47.47 -14.83 23.48
CA ALA A 644 46.05 -15.02 23.33
C ALA A 644 45.34 -14.07 22.32
N THR A 645 46.02 -13.14 21.61
CA THR A 645 45.36 -12.38 20.51
C THR A 645 45.37 -13.16 19.19
N PRO A 646 44.23 -13.40 18.52
CA PRO A 646 44.13 -14.13 17.26
C PRO A 646 44.99 -13.55 16.13
N GLY A 647 45.53 -14.42 15.26
CA GLY A 647 46.36 -14.03 14.11
C GLY A 647 45.66 -13.09 13.13
N LEU A 648 44.37 -13.29 12.92
CA LEU A 648 43.52 -12.46 12.06
C LEU A 648 43.57 -10.97 12.46
N LEU A 649 43.49 -10.66 13.76
CA LEU A 649 43.56 -9.29 14.28
C LEU A 649 44.96 -8.69 14.23
N ARG A 650 46.00 -9.52 14.11
CA ARG A 650 47.40 -9.12 13.95
C ARG A 650 47.80 -8.91 12.48
N GLY A 651 46.87 -9.15 11.54
CA GLY A 651 47.14 -9.13 10.10
C GLY A 651 48.00 -10.30 9.62
N ARG A 652 47.82 -11.50 10.20
CA ARG A 652 48.52 -12.74 9.84
C ARG A 652 47.60 -13.81 9.29
#